data_AF-A0A0F9LXV9-F1
#
_entry.id   AF-A0A0F9LXV9-F1
#
_cell.length_a   1.000
_cell.length_b   1.000
_cell.length_c   1.000
_cell.angle_alpha   90.00
_cell.angle_beta   90.00
_cell.angle_gamma   90.00
#
_symmetry.space_group_name_H-M   'P 1'
#
loop_
_entity.id
_entity.type
_entity.pdbx_description
1 polymer ?
#
loop_
_entity_poly.entity_id
_entity_poly.type
_entity_poly.pdbx_seq_one_letter_code
_entity_poly.pdbx_strand_id
1 'polypeptide(L)'
;MKRLTRRRFLALGGAAVATGVIVGSSSSLALRRLQVISIANPLEDYPNRDWEKVYRDQYGYDDSFTWVCSPNDTHACRLRAFTRNGIVTRIEQNYDVDRYTDLLGNKATAHWNPRGCEKGLTMHRRVYGPYRLQHPMLRQGWKQWADDGFPELTAENRDKYMFTARGQDTFVRLSWDEVYDYVTRGMIAIAESYSGDEGAQRLEAEGYQPEMIEAMQGAGTRTFKLRGGMGLLGVIGKYGMYRFSNMLALLDGHVRGIDPDEALGGRNWSNYTWHGDQAPGHPFVHGLQTSDCDFNDLRNSRLHIQCGKNLVENKMPENHFFNELMERGGKIVTIAPEYSPPATKSDYWIPVRPGISDTSLFLAVTKIIMDRGLHDEAFVKSFTDFPLLVRTDNLKRLRADEVFAGYKLGLSSDGPSFALHGLKQEQYEQLGDFVVFDQKSDSLKAITRDEVGERMTQAGLDPALEFKEKVKLTDGSEVEVMTLWNMYEVHLKDYDLDTVHEITGAPKELIERLAEDIATIKPVAIHIGEGVNHWFHATLHNRATYLPLMLTGNIGQPGAGCHTWAGNYKAALFQSAPWSGPGFKGWVAEDPLKPNLDPKASGKDVVVKGHAKDEEPAYWDHGDKALIVETPRDGRKNFTGKTHMPTPTKVMWFNNVNIINNAKWAYGLIK
;
A
#
# COMPACT_ATOMS: atom_id res chain seq x y z
N MET A 1 56.58 -23.13 65.77
CA MET A 1 56.57 -24.61 65.75
C MET A 1 55.94 -25.06 64.43
N LYS A 2 56.41 -25.98 63.58
CA LYS A 2 57.58 -26.87 63.47
C LYS A 2 57.92 -26.94 61.96
N ARG A 3 59.22 -26.96 61.62
CA ARG A 3 59.74 -27.13 60.24
C ARG A 3 59.29 -28.48 59.64
N LEU A 4 58.78 -28.45 58.40
CA LEU A 4 58.60 -29.65 57.57
C LEU A 4 59.99 -30.28 57.31
N THR A 5 60.14 -31.57 57.62
CA THR A 5 61.42 -32.27 57.43
C THR A 5 61.58 -32.73 55.99
N ARG A 6 62.83 -32.77 55.50
CA ARG A 6 63.19 -33.20 54.13
C ARG A 6 62.67 -34.62 53.80
N ARG A 7 62.55 -35.48 54.82
CA ARG A 7 61.98 -36.84 54.72
C ARG A 7 60.46 -36.84 54.47
N ARG A 8 59.73 -35.85 55.02
CA ARG A 8 58.29 -35.69 54.82
C ARG A 8 57.96 -34.99 53.49
N PHE A 9 58.87 -34.15 53.00
CA PHE A 9 58.81 -33.58 51.66
C PHE A 9 59.03 -34.63 50.56
N LEU A 10 59.99 -35.55 50.73
CA LEU A 10 60.22 -36.64 49.78
C LEU A 10 59.11 -37.71 49.79
N ALA A 11 58.45 -37.93 50.93
CA ALA A 11 57.25 -38.78 50.99
C ALA A 11 56.05 -38.18 50.24
N LEU A 12 55.90 -36.84 50.26
CA LEU A 12 54.89 -36.12 49.47
C LEU A 12 55.25 -36.06 47.98
N GLY A 13 56.55 -35.99 47.64
CA GLY A 13 57.03 -36.04 46.25
C GLY A 13 56.92 -37.42 45.60
N GLY A 14 57.14 -38.50 46.36
CA GLY A 14 57.04 -39.88 45.86
C GLY A 14 55.60 -40.30 45.54
N ALA A 15 54.61 -39.81 46.28
CA ALA A 15 53.20 -40.03 45.97
C ALA A 15 52.75 -39.24 44.72
N ALA A 16 53.36 -38.09 44.44
CA ALA A 16 53.05 -37.28 43.25
C ALA A 16 53.47 -37.93 41.91
N VAL A 17 54.41 -38.88 41.93
CA VAL A 17 54.86 -39.59 40.72
C VAL A 17 53.99 -40.82 40.42
N ALA A 18 53.38 -41.44 41.44
CA ALA A 18 52.41 -42.52 41.23
C ALA A 18 51.04 -42.01 40.75
N THR A 19 50.70 -40.75 41.02
CA THR A 19 49.51 -40.09 40.44
C THR A 19 49.69 -39.76 38.95
N GLY A 20 50.92 -39.72 38.44
CA GLY A 20 51.22 -39.40 37.03
C GLY A 20 50.73 -40.44 36.01
N VAL A 21 50.37 -41.66 36.45
CA VAL A 21 49.89 -42.74 35.58
C VAL A 21 48.36 -42.91 35.65
N ILE A 22 47.66 -42.19 36.54
CA ILE A 22 46.19 -42.09 36.59
C ILE A 22 45.73 -40.66 36.23
N VAL A 23 46.42 -40.00 35.30
CA VAL A 23 45.93 -38.79 34.60
C VAL A 23 45.66 -39.11 33.13
N GLY A 24 45.23 -40.36 32.87
CA GLY A 24 44.77 -40.85 31.56
C GLY A 24 43.25 -40.73 31.36
N SER A 25 42.54 -39.91 32.14
CA SER A 25 41.10 -39.65 31.92
C SER A 25 40.75 -38.18 32.13
N SER A 26 41.38 -37.29 31.36
CA SER A 26 40.99 -35.88 31.22
C SER A 26 39.53 -35.71 30.77
N SER A 27 38.89 -36.74 30.21
CA SER A 27 37.46 -36.78 29.90
C SER A 27 36.57 -36.80 31.14
N SER A 28 37.01 -37.38 32.27
CA SER A 28 36.19 -37.49 33.49
C SER A 28 36.14 -36.18 34.28
N LEU A 29 37.20 -35.37 34.23
CA LEU A 29 37.29 -34.05 34.87
C LEU A 29 36.60 -32.95 34.05
N ALA A 30 36.64 -33.03 32.71
CA ALA A 30 35.90 -32.10 31.84
C ALA A 30 34.39 -32.29 31.96
N LEU A 31 33.91 -33.54 32.08
CA LEU A 31 32.49 -33.85 32.28
C LEU A 31 31.98 -33.55 33.70
N ARG A 32 32.83 -33.55 34.73
CA ARG A 32 32.44 -33.08 36.08
C ARG A 32 32.15 -31.59 36.14
N ARG A 33 32.80 -30.77 35.28
CA ARG A 33 32.44 -29.34 35.14
C ARG A 33 31.16 -29.11 34.32
N LEU A 34 30.67 -30.14 33.63
CA LEU A 34 29.39 -30.16 32.92
C LEU A 34 28.30 -30.89 33.72
N GLN A 35 28.59 -31.42 34.91
CA GLN A 35 27.53 -31.88 35.81
C GLN A 35 26.73 -30.65 36.23
N VAL A 36 25.48 -30.60 35.77
CA VAL A 36 24.49 -29.61 36.24
C VAL A 36 24.50 -29.68 37.77
N ILE A 37 24.92 -28.59 38.41
CA ILE A 37 24.78 -28.45 39.85
C ILE A 37 23.27 -28.43 40.10
N SER A 38 22.72 -29.55 40.56
CA SER A 38 21.33 -29.62 40.99
C SER A 38 21.24 -28.87 42.31
N ILE A 39 20.95 -27.57 42.21
CA ILE A 39 20.55 -26.76 43.35
C ILE A 39 19.10 -27.16 43.61
N ALA A 40 18.83 -27.81 44.75
CA ALA A 40 17.47 -28.09 45.18
C ALA A 40 16.68 -26.77 45.16
N ASN A 41 15.47 -26.77 44.62
CA ASN A 41 14.67 -25.55 44.54
C ASN A 41 14.41 -25.09 45.99
N PRO A 42 14.97 -23.95 46.44
CA PRO A 42 14.82 -23.52 47.83
C PRO A 42 13.37 -23.17 48.18
N LEU A 43 12.47 -23.16 47.20
CA LEU A 43 11.03 -22.98 47.35
C LEU A 43 10.23 -24.30 47.36
N GLU A 44 10.88 -25.45 47.14
CA GLU A 44 10.23 -26.78 47.15
C GLU A 44 9.65 -27.11 48.53
N ASP A 45 10.38 -26.76 49.59
CA ASP A 45 10.00 -26.97 50.99
C ASP A 45 9.60 -25.66 51.71
N TYR A 46 9.25 -24.60 50.97
CA TYR A 46 8.92 -23.31 51.60
C TYR A 46 7.64 -23.45 52.45
N PRO A 47 7.71 -23.22 53.77
CA PRO A 47 6.66 -23.68 54.69
C PRO A 47 5.31 -22.96 54.51
N ASN A 48 5.29 -21.77 53.91
CA ASN A 48 4.06 -21.06 53.58
C ASN A 48 4.16 -20.33 52.24
N ARG A 49 3.40 -20.80 51.24
CA ARG A 49 3.32 -20.24 49.89
C ARG A 49 2.09 -19.38 49.64
N ASP A 50 1.35 -18.98 50.69
CA ASP A 50 0.13 -18.18 50.56
C ASP A 50 0.37 -16.80 49.95
N TRP A 51 1.57 -16.24 50.08
CA TRP A 51 1.95 -14.98 49.42
C TRP A 51 1.79 -15.05 47.89
N GLU A 52 1.91 -16.23 47.29
CA GLU A 52 1.69 -16.43 45.85
C GLU A 52 0.23 -16.18 45.44
N LYS A 53 -0.74 -16.25 46.37
CA LYS A 53 -2.15 -15.93 46.10
C LYS A 53 -2.31 -14.49 45.61
N VAL A 54 -1.48 -13.55 46.07
CA VAL A 54 -1.49 -12.16 45.60
C VAL A 54 -1.24 -12.09 44.10
N TYR A 55 -0.21 -12.78 43.60
CA TYR A 55 0.13 -12.78 42.17
C TYR A 55 -0.89 -13.57 41.34
N ARG A 56 -1.42 -14.68 41.87
CA ARG A 56 -2.50 -15.43 41.20
C ARG A 56 -3.77 -14.61 41.09
N ASP A 57 -4.13 -13.86 42.14
CA ASP A 57 -5.27 -12.95 42.12
C ASP A 57 -5.05 -11.77 41.15
N GLN A 58 -3.86 -11.19 41.12
CA GLN A 58 -3.50 -10.13 40.16
C GLN A 58 -3.65 -10.60 38.70
N TYR A 59 -3.28 -11.85 38.40
CA TYR A 59 -3.45 -12.43 37.07
C TYR A 59 -4.89 -12.90 36.78
N GLY A 60 -5.70 -13.09 37.83
CA GLY A 60 -7.10 -13.49 37.73
C GLY A 60 -7.99 -12.44 37.04
N TYR A 61 -9.05 -12.92 36.41
CA TYR A 61 -10.03 -12.13 35.67
C TYR A 61 -11.43 -12.74 35.82
N ASP A 62 -12.48 -11.92 35.65
CA ASP A 62 -13.87 -12.34 35.80
C ASP A 62 -14.45 -12.86 34.48
N ASP A 63 -14.06 -12.23 33.36
CA ASP A 63 -14.50 -12.60 32.01
C ASP A 63 -13.43 -12.23 30.97
N SER A 64 -13.56 -12.75 29.76
CA SER A 64 -12.68 -12.42 28.64
C SER A 64 -13.44 -12.44 27.32
N PHE A 65 -13.06 -11.55 26.42
CA PHE A 65 -13.63 -11.51 25.08
C PHE A 65 -12.56 -11.23 24.04
N THR A 66 -12.81 -11.71 22.82
CA THR A 66 -11.92 -11.50 21.68
C THR A 66 -12.37 -10.33 20.84
N TRP A 67 -11.43 -9.59 20.27
CA TRP A 67 -11.69 -8.49 19.35
C TRP A 67 -10.58 -8.42 18.29
N VAL A 68 -10.81 -7.64 17.23
CA VAL A 68 -9.83 -7.42 16.17
C VAL A 68 -9.26 -6.01 16.29
N CYS A 69 -7.95 -5.92 16.51
CA CYS A 69 -7.23 -4.65 16.49
C CYS A 69 -7.07 -4.18 15.06
N SER A 70 -7.87 -3.20 14.64
CA SER A 70 -7.97 -2.73 13.25
C SER A 70 -7.63 -1.24 13.01
N PRO A 71 -6.56 -0.67 13.59
CA PRO A 71 -6.01 0.59 13.09
C PRO A 71 -5.43 0.39 11.68
N ASN A 72 -4.92 1.45 11.06
CA ASN A 72 -4.24 1.35 9.77
C ASN A 72 -2.81 0.79 9.95
N ASP A 73 -2.68 -0.43 10.46
CA ASP A 73 -1.40 -1.10 10.73
C ASP A 73 -1.16 -2.33 9.85
N THR A 74 -2.08 -2.67 8.94
CA THR A 74 -2.09 -3.85 8.06
C THR A 74 -2.36 -5.20 8.70
N HIS A 75 -2.42 -5.30 10.03
CA HIS A 75 -2.33 -6.61 10.68
C HIS A 75 -3.70 -7.19 11.03
N ALA A 76 -4.64 -6.38 11.50
CA ALA A 76 -5.93 -6.89 11.98
C ALA A 76 -5.77 -8.05 12.97
N CYS A 77 -4.85 -7.90 13.93
CA CYS A 77 -4.54 -8.95 14.89
C CYS A 77 -5.78 -9.24 15.75
N ARG A 78 -6.13 -10.51 15.87
CA ARG A 78 -7.13 -10.96 16.83
C ARG A 78 -6.50 -11.07 18.21
N LEU A 79 -7.01 -10.27 19.14
CA LEU A 79 -6.52 -10.18 20.51
C LEU A 79 -7.63 -10.59 21.48
N ARG A 80 -7.23 -11.00 22.69
CA ARG A 80 -8.14 -11.29 23.80
C ARG A 80 -7.97 -10.24 24.88
N ALA A 81 -9.08 -9.60 25.25
CA ALA A 81 -9.16 -8.72 26.40
C ALA A 81 -9.70 -9.50 27.60
N PHE A 82 -9.15 -9.21 28.77
CA PHE A 82 -9.52 -9.82 30.04
C PHE A 82 -10.05 -8.72 30.95
N THR A 83 -11.21 -8.96 31.56
CA THR A 83 -11.91 -7.97 32.36
C THR A 83 -11.97 -8.37 33.82
N ARG A 84 -11.84 -7.39 34.70
CA ARG A 84 -12.12 -7.50 36.12
C ARG A 84 -12.98 -6.32 36.54
N ASN A 85 -14.08 -6.56 37.25
CA ASN A 85 -15.09 -5.55 37.61
C ASN A 85 -15.59 -4.75 36.39
N GLY A 86 -15.74 -5.41 35.24
CA GLY A 86 -16.17 -4.76 33.99
C GLY A 86 -15.13 -3.85 33.32
N ILE A 87 -13.88 -3.82 33.81
CA ILE A 87 -12.79 -3.02 33.25
C ILE A 87 -11.76 -3.95 32.61
N VAL A 88 -11.31 -3.63 31.40
CA VAL A 88 -10.22 -4.37 30.76
C VAL A 88 -8.91 -4.11 31.51
N THR A 89 -8.35 -5.16 32.10
CA THR A 89 -7.10 -5.10 32.87
C THR A 89 -5.89 -5.52 32.05
N ARG A 90 -6.09 -6.42 31.08
CA ARG A 90 -5.02 -6.99 30.26
C ARG A 90 -5.52 -7.33 28.86
N ILE A 91 -4.61 -7.25 27.89
CA ILE A 91 -4.79 -7.75 26.52
C ILE A 91 -3.63 -8.70 26.20
N GLU A 92 -3.94 -9.83 25.58
CA GLU A 92 -2.97 -10.81 25.06
C GLU A 92 -3.33 -11.23 23.64
N GLN A 93 -2.40 -11.88 22.94
CA GLN A 93 -2.67 -12.61 21.71
C GLN A 93 -3.57 -13.83 21.97
N ASN A 94 -4.37 -14.21 20.97
CA ASN A 94 -5.40 -15.25 21.14
C ASN A 94 -4.97 -16.68 20.76
N TYR A 95 -3.88 -16.85 19.99
CA TYR A 95 -3.27 -18.15 19.63
C TYR A 95 -4.20 -19.21 19.00
N ASP A 96 -5.09 -18.81 18.10
CA ASP A 96 -6.08 -19.75 17.52
C ASP A 96 -6.41 -19.47 16.05
N VAL A 97 -5.52 -18.80 15.34
CA VAL A 97 -5.71 -18.43 13.92
C VAL A 97 -5.99 -19.64 13.01
N ASP A 98 -5.44 -20.81 13.36
CA ASP A 98 -5.58 -22.08 12.66
C ASP A 98 -6.94 -22.77 12.85
N ARG A 99 -7.75 -22.28 13.79
CA ARG A 99 -9.08 -22.85 14.08
C ARG A 99 -10.19 -22.26 13.24
N TYR A 100 -9.96 -21.11 12.60
CA TYR A 100 -10.95 -20.44 11.77
C TYR A 100 -10.99 -21.03 10.38
N THR A 101 -12.14 -20.90 9.74
CA THR A 101 -12.37 -21.38 8.38
C THR A 101 -13.16 -20.32 7.63
N ASP A 102 -12.76 -20.02 6.40
CA ASP A 102 -13.55 -19.16 5.52
C ASP A 102 -14.82 -19.88 5.03
N LEU A 103 -15.63 -19.19 4.20
CA LEU A 103 -16.86 -19.76 3.64
C LEU A 103 -16.61 -20.96 2.70
N LEU A 104 -15.37 -21.17 2.27
CA LEU A 104 -14.98 -22.22 1.32
C LEU A 104 -14.30 -23.42 2.00
N GLY A 105 -14.10 -23.38 3.33
CA GLY A 105 -13.41 -24.46 4.03
C GLY A 105 -11.90 -24.24 4.20
N ASN A 106 -11.34 -23.12 3.73
CA ASN A 106 -9.91 -22.85 3.83
C ASN A 106 -9.54 -22.43 5.26
N LYS A 107 -8.38 -22.89 5.73
CA LYS A 107 -7.85 -22.57 7.06
C LYS A 107 -6.48 -21.92 6.97
N ALA A 108 -6.22 -20.97 7.86
CA ALA A 108 -4.87 -20.49 8.08
C ALA A 108 -4.02 -21.56 8.78
N THR A 109 -2.69 -21.47 8.65
CA THR A 109 -1.78 -22.35 9.40
C THR A 109 -1.47 -21.80 10.78
N ALA A 110 -1.08 -22.66 11.72
CA ALA A 110 -0.70 -22.23 13.07
C ALA A 110 0.54 -21.33 13.10
N HIS A 111 1.32 -21.28 12.01
CA HIS A 111 2.49 -20.40 11.85
C HIS A 111 2.13 -18.91 11.87
N TRP A 112 0.87 -18.56 11.64
CA TRP A 112 0.45 -17.17 11.79
C TRP A 112 0.40 -16.71 13.25
N ASN A 113 0.39 -17.62 14.24
CA ASN A 113 0.45 -17.25 15.65
C ASN A 113 1.86 -16.72 16.03
N PRO A 114 1.98 -15.78 16.97
CA PRO A 114 0.91 -15.19 17.79
C PRO A 114 0.27 -13.93 17.19
N ARG A 115 0.88 -13.34 16.16
CA ARG A 115 0.62 -11.95 15.72
C ARG A 115 0.68 -10.97 16.91
N GLY A 116 0.01 -9.84 16.79
CA GLY A 116 -0.02 -8.79 17.82
C GLY A 116 1.22 -7.91 17.83
N CYS A 117 1.08 -6.70 18.34
CA CYS A 117 2.17 -5.75 18.52
C CYS A 117 1.98 -4.97 19.82
N GLU A 118 3.02 -4.29 20.27
CA GLU A 118 3.02 -3.50 21.51
C GLU A 118 1.87 -2.48 21.57
N LYS A 119 1.53 -1.90 20.41
CA LYS A 119 0.45 -0.92 20.28
C LYS A 119 -0.93 -1.57 20.49
N GLY A 120 -1.15 -2.76 19.93
CA GLY A 120 -2.39 -3.52 20.09
C GLY A 120 -2.62 -3.97 21.54
N LEU A 121 -1.56 -4.41 22.22
CA LEU A 121 -1.60 -4.85 23.62
C LEU A 121 -1.92 -3.70 24.60
N THR A 122 -1.69 -2.45 24.19
CA THR A 122 -1.96 -1.26 25.01
C THR A 122 -3.24 -0.52 24.64
N MET A 123 -4.09 -1.07 23.76
CA MET A 123 -5.29 -0.38 23.24
C MET A 123 -6.28 0.04 24.32
N HIS A 124 -6.41 -0.72 25.41
CA HIS A 124 -7.27 -0.38 26.55
C HIS A 124 -6.91 0.98 27.18
N ARG A 125 -5.65 1.44 27.07
CA ARG A 125 -5.23 2.78 27.50
C ARG A 125 -5.90 3.90 26.69
N ARG A 126 -6.31 3.65 25.44
CA ARG A 126 -7.10 4.62 24.65
C ARG A 126 -8.57 4.68 25.07
N VAL A 127 -9.09 3.61 25.67
CA VAL A 127 -10.47 3.54 26.17
C VAL A 127 -10.59 4.32 27.47
N TYR A 128 -9.65 4.12 28.39
CA TYR A 128 -9.69 4.70 29.74
C TYR A 128 -8.76 5.90 29.96
N GLY A 129 -7.98 6.27 28.95
CA GLY A 129 -7.02 7.37 29.04
C GLY A 129 -7.66 8.76 28.95
N PRO A 130 -6.89 9.81 29.27
CA PRO A 130 -7.41 11.18 29.38
C PRO A 130 -7.84 11.81 28.05
N TYR A 131 -7.46 11.20 26.92
CA TYR A 131 -7.79 11.67 25.57
C TYR A 131 -9.06 11.06 24.98
N ARG A 132 -9.82 10.26 25.75
CA ARG A 132 -11.06 9.64 25.26
C ARG A 132 -12.13 10.71 25.04
N LEU A 133 -12.62 10.83 23.81
CA LEU A 133 -13.83 11.59 23.52
C LEU A 133 -15.06 10.86 24.10
N GLN A 134 -15.77 11.51 25.01
CA GLN A 134 -16.92 10.95 25.73
C GLN A 134 -18.27 11.47 25.22
N HIS A 135 -18.29 12.64 24.58
CA HIS A 135 -19.50 13.31 24.13
C HIS A 135 -19.30 13.95 22.76
N PRO A 136 -20.37 14.14 21.98
CA PRO A 136 -20.36 15.07 20.87
C PRO A 136 -20.00 16.48 21.34
N MET A 137 -19.21 17.15 20.52
CA MET A 137 -18.76 18.51 20.80
C MET A 137 -18.79 19.33 19.53
N LEU A 138 -19.16 20.60 19.68
CA LEU A 138 -19.21 21.55 18.58
C LEU A 138 -18.44 22.81 18.96
N ARG A 139 -17.76 23.42 18.00
CA ARG A 139 -17.11 24.72 18.19
C ARG A 139 -18.16 25.78 18.51
N GLN A 140 -17.95 26.55 19.58
CA GLN A 140 -18.89 27.57 20.03
C GLN A 140 -19.17 28.61 18.94
N GLY A 141 -18.14 29.10 18.24
CA GLY A 141 -18.32 30.05 17.14
C GLY A 141 -19.11 29.48 15.96
N TRP A 142 -18.91 28.19 15.62
CA TRP A 142 -19.69 27.54 14.57
C TRP A 142 -21.15 27.34 14.99
N LYS A 143 -21.40 26.97 16.25
CA LYS A 143 -22.75 26.88 16.80
C LYS A 143 -23.48 28.22 16.70
N GLN A 144 -22.83 29.32 17.08
CA GLN A 144 -23.42 30.65 16.97
C GLN A 144 -23.71 31.03 15.52
N TRP A 145 -22.85 30.67 14.57
CA TRP A 145 -23.12 30.87 13.13
C TRP A 145 -24.39 30.13 12.68
N ALA A 146 -24.61 28.91 13.16
CA ALA A 146 -25.81 28.15 12.88
C ALA A 146 -27.06 28.70 13.58
N ASP A 147 -26.91 29.24 14.80
CA ASP A 147 -28.00 29.90 15.55
C ASP A 147 -28.41 31.24 14.91
N ASP A 148 -27.46 31.97 14.33
CA ASP A 148 -27.68 33.22 13.59
C ASP A 148 -28.22 32.99 12.17
N GLY A 149 -28.53 31.74 11.80
CA GLY A 149 -29.17 31.40 10.52
C GLY A 149 -28.22 31.25 9.33
N PHE A 150 -26.97 30.81 9.57
CA PHE A 150 -25.95 30.60 8.53
C PHE A 150 -25.66 31.83 7.65
N PRO A 151 -25.43 33.03 8.24
CA PRO A 151 -25.15 34.22 7.44
C PRO A 151 -23.90 34.04 6.57
N GLU A 152 -23.86 34.72 5.43
CA GLU A 152 -22.77 34.63 4.47
C GLU A 152 -21.40 34.87 5.14
N LEU A 153 -20.40 34.05 4.79
CA LEU A 153 -19.07 34.08 5.39
C LEU A 153 -18.19 35.20 4.80
N THR A 154 -18.64 36.44 4.92
CA THR A 154 -17.82 37.65 4.68
C THR A 154 -16.57 37.68 5.58
N ALA A 155 -15.60 38.53 5.29
CA ALA A 155 -14.41 38.67 6.15
C ALA A 155 -14.78 38.92 7.63
N GLU A 156 -15.73 39.82 7.87
CA GLU A 156 -16.24 40.13 9.20
C GLU A 156 -16.93 38.93 9.86
N ASN A 157 -17.82 38.23 9.15
CA ASN A 157 -18.50 37.06 9.71
C ASN A 157 -17.52 35.90 9.97
N ARG A 158 -16.50 35.72 9.13
CA ARG A 158 -15.47 34.71 9.34
C ARG A 158 -14.67 34.97 10.62
N ASP A 159 -14.39 36.23 10.94
CA ASP A 159 -13.74 36.61 12.20
C ASP A 159 -14.71 36.47 13.38
N LYS A 160 -15.95 36.98 13.25
CA LYS A 160 -17.01 36.90 14.29
C LYS A 160 -17.25 35.47 14.76
N TYR A 161 -17.36 34.51 13.83
CA TYR A 161 -17.63 33.10 14.13
C TYR A 161 -16.35 32.23 14.19
N MET A 162 -15.18 32.87 14.30
CA MET A 162 -13.88 32.23 14.54
C MET A 162 -13.42 31.28 13.41
N PHE A 163 -13.93 31.40 12.18
CA PHE A 163 -13.48 30.61 11.03
C PHE A 163 -12.01 30.89 10.68
N THR A 164 -11.50 32.09 10.99
CA THR A 164 -10.09 32.50 10.81
C THR A 164 -9.17 32.10 11.97
N ALA A 165 -9.73 31.62 13.10
CA ALA A 165 -9.03 31.23 14.32
C ALA A 165 -9.41 29.80 14.77
N ARG A 166 -9.51 28.87 13.81
CA ARG A 166 -9.78 27.46 14.12
C ARG A 166 -8.68 26.87 15.01
N GLY A 167 -9.06 26.31 16.17
CA GLY A 167 -8.13 25.82 17.20
C GLY A 167 -8.01 26.72 18.43
N GLN A 168 -8.45 27.99 18.35
CA GLN A 168 -8.49 28.93 19.47
C GLN A 168 -9.89 29.10 20.08
N ASP A 169 -10.88 28.43 19.49
CA ASP A 169 -12.27 28.43 19.95
C ASP A 169 -12.49 27.39 21.06
N THR A 170 -13.57 27.55 21.82
CA THR A 170 -13.99 26.58 22.83
C THR A 170 -14.96 25.56 22.22
N PHE A 171 -14.91 24.33 22.71
CA PHE A 171 -15.89 23.30 22.39
C PHE A 171 -17.01 23.29 23.42
N VAL A 172 -18.26 23.29 22.94
CA VAL A 172 -19.44 23.05 23.78
C VAL A 172 -19.89 21.61 23.63
N ARG A 173 -20.22 20.98 24.76
CA ARG A 173 -20.80 19.64 24.80
C ARG A 173 -22.25 19.71 24.33
N LEU A 174 -22.65 18.75 23.49
CA LEU A 174 -24.03 18.58 23.04
C LEU A 174 -24.49 17.13 23.24
N SER A 175 -25.80 16.93 23.23
CA SER A 175 -26.41 15.62 23.00
C SER A 175 -26.24 15.19 21.53
N TRP A 176 -26.51 13.90 21.26
CA TRP A 176 -26.48 13.38 19.89
C TRP A 176 -27.57 14.01 19.01
N ASP A 177 -28.78 14.21 19.55
CA ASP A 177 -29.89 14.81 18.79
C ASP A 177 -29.58 16.26 18.40
N GLU A 178 -29.02 17.05 19.33
CA GLU A 178 -28.62 18.43 19.06
C GLU A 178 -27.54 18.50 17.99
N VAL A 179 -26.46 17.70 18.10
CA VAL A 179 -25.37 17.78 17.10
C VAL A 179 -25.84 17.33 15.72
N TYR A 180 -26.73 16.33 15.64
CA TYR A 180 -27.30 15.88 14.37
C TYR A 180 -28.20 16.94 13.73
N ASP A 181 -29.01 17.64 14.52
CA ASP A 181 -29.80 18.77 14.02
C ASP A 181 -28.89 19.87 13.45
N TYR A 182 -27.89 20.31 14.22
CA TYR A 182 -26.95 21.34 13.79
C TYR A 182 -26.21 20.97 12.50
N VAL A 183 -25.64 19.76 12.43
CA VAL A 183 -24.90 19.29 11.26
C VAL A 183 -25.81 19.18 10.04
N THR A 184 -27.02 18.64 10.20
CA THR A 184 -28.00 18.51 9.12
C THR A 184 -28.39 19.88 8.56
N ARG A 185 -28.77 20.83 9.43
CA ARG A 185 -29.10 22.20 9.02
C ARG A 185 -27.94 22.87 8.28
N GLY A 186 -26.71 22.72 8.78
CA GLY A 186 -25.52 23.25 8.13
C GLY A 186 -25.28 22.66 6.74
N MET A 187 -25.47 21.34 6.57
CA MET A 187 -25.34 20.70 5.27
C MET A 187 -26.42 21.16 4.28
N ILE A 188 -27.67 21.28 4.71
CA ILE A 188 -28.76 21.81 3.86
C ILE A 188 -28.44 23.24 3.41
N ALA A 189 -28.10 24.13 4.36
CA ALA A 189 -27.80 25.53 4.05
C ALA A 189 -26.63 25.68 3.05
N ILE A 190 -25.59 24.84 3.17
CA ILE A 190 -24.47 24.85 2.23
C ILE A 190 -24.91 24.30 0.86
N ALA A 191 -25.66 23.20 0.80
CA ALA A 191 -26.13 22.65 -0.46
C ALA A 191 -27.02 23.66 -1.21
N GLU A 192 -27.94 24.33 -0.51
CA GLU A 192 -28.79 25.39 -1.08
C GLU A 192 -27.95 26.58 -1.57
N SER A 193 -27.01 27.05 -0.75
CA SER A 193 -26.17 28.22 -1.06
C SER A 193 -25.29 28.06 -2.30
N TYR A 194 -24.90 26.83 -2.64
CA TYR A 194 -23.93 26.55 -3.70
C TYR A 194 -24.50 25.69 -4.84
N SER A 195 -25.82 25.58 -4.94
CA SER A 195 -26.50 24.94 -6.08
C SER A 195 -26.93 25.96 -7.13
N GLY A 196 -27.01 25.51 -8.39
CA GLY A 196 -27.48 26.32 -9.51
C GLY A 196 -26.60 27.53 -9.86
N ASP A 197 -27.15 28.45 -10.64
CA ASP A 197 -26.42 29.59 -11.19
C ASP A 197 -25.98 30.59 -10.11
N GLU A 198 -26.80 30.80 -9.07
CA GLU A 198 -26.42 31.66 -7.93
C GLU A 198 -25.22 31.07 -7.17
N GLY A 199 -25.22 29.76 -6.95
CA GLY A 199 -24.10 29.05 -6.33
C GLY A 199 -22.83 29.16 -7.16
N ALA A 200 -22.94 29.03 -8.48
CA ALA A 200 -21.81 29.19 -9.40
C ALA A 200 -21.21 30.62 -9.33
N GLN A 201 -22.06 31.66 -9.34
CA GLN A 201 -21.62 33.06 -9.21
C GLN A 201 -20.90 33.31 -7.88
N ARG A 202 -21.39 32.75 -6.77
CA ARG A 202 -20.74 32.84 -5.47
C ARG A 202 -19.35 32.20 -5.47
N LEU A 203 -19.23 30.99 -6.04
CA LEU A 203 -17.95 30.28 -6.12
C LEU A 203 -16.94 31.01 -7.02
N GLU A 204 -17.40 31.61 -8.11
CA GLU A 204 -16.57 32.45 -8.97
C GLU A 204 -16.08 33.70 -8.22
N ALA A 205 -16.95 34.37 -7.45
CA ALA A 205 -16.58 35.52 -6.63
C ALA A 205 -15.58 35.18 -5.52
N GLU A 206 -15.60 33.94 -5.00
CA GLU A 206 -14.59 33.41 -4.08
C GLU A 206 -13.28 33.01 -4.78
N GLY A 207 -13.24 33.08 -6.11
CA GLY A 207 -12.05 32.85 -6.94
C GLY A 207 -11.79 31.40 -7.30
N TYR A 208 -12.80 30.52 -7.29
CA TYR A 208 -12.70 29.18 -7.87
C TYR A 208 -12.71 29.26 -9.39
N GLN A 209 -11.95 28.36 -10.05
CA GLN A 209 -11.84 28.37 -11.51
C GLN A 209 -13.11 27.81 -12.18
N PRO A 210 -13.50 28.31 -13.37
CA PRO A 210 -14.69 27.85 -14.09
C PRO A 210 -14.72 26.33 -14.30
N GLU A 211 -13.59 25.68 -14.53
CA GLU A 211 -13.54 24.22 -14.73
C GLU A 211 -13.93 23.43 -13.48
N MET A 212 -13.62 23.96 -12.29
CA MET A 212 -14.01 23.33 -11.02
C MET A 212 -15.51 23.49 -10.77
N ILE A 213 -16.06 24.65 -11.13
CA ILE A 213 -17.50 24.95 -11.01
C ILE A 213 -18.29 24.10 -12.02
N GLU A 214 -17.83 24.00 -13.26
CA GLU A 214 -18.41 23.13 -14.29
C GLU A 214 -18.43 21.66 -13.82
N ALA A 215 -17.35 21.20 -13.18
CA ALA A 215 -17.27 19.83 -12.64
C ALA A 215 -18.33 19.52 -11.56
N MET A 216 -18.95 20.53 -10.94
CA MET A 216 -20.06 20.36 -10.00
C MET A 216 -21.38 20.01 -10.69
N GLN A 217 -21.55 20.32 -11.98
CA GLN A 217 -22.81 20.14 -12.70
C GLN A 217 -24.01 20.78 -11.97
N GLY A 218 -23.79 21.95 -11.38
CA GLY A 218 -24.81 22.71 -10.65
C GLY A 218 -25.24 22.16 -9.29
N ALA A 219 -24.72 21.01 -8.85
CA ALA A 219 -25.08 20.39 -7.57
C ALA A 219 -24.20 20.90 -6.42
N GLY A 220 -24.79 21.61 -5.44
CA GLY A 220 -24.08 22.10 -4.26
C GLY A 220 -23.50 20.97 -3.39
N THR A 221 -24.11 19.78 -3.40
CA THR A 221 -23.60 18.57 -2.75
C THR A 221 -22.23 18.14 -3.27
N ARG A 222 -21.86 18.50 -4.51
CA ARG A 222 -20.51 18.28 -5.06
C ARG A 222 -19.43 19.09 -4.35
N THR A 223 -19.79 20.06 -3.51
CA THR A 223 -18.82 20.75 -2.65
C THR A 223 -18.48 19.96 -1.38
N PHE A 224 -19.13 18.82 -1.15
CA PHE A 224 -18.95 18.01 0.05
C PHE A 224 -17.93 16.93 -0.21
N LYS A 225 -16.92 16.86 0.66
CA LYS A 225 -15.77 15.98 0.55
C LYS A 225 -15.82 14.97 1.67
N LEU A 226 -15.93 13.69 1.31
CA LEU A 226 -16.19 12.61 2.24
C LEU A 226 -15.09 11.58 2.17
N ARG A 227 -14.59 11.17 3.35
CA ARG A 227 -13.44 10.27 3.42
C ARG A 227 -13.48 9.30 4.60
N GLY A 228 -13.44 8.01 4.27
CA GLY A 228 -13.23 6.91 5.21
C GLY A 228 -11.78 6.81 5.70
N GLY A 229 -11.55 6.36 6.94
CA GLY A 229 -10.24 5.90 7.41
C GLY A 229 -9.70 4.70 6.61
N MET A 230 -8.38 4.62 6.40
CA MET A 230 -7.77 3.45 5.77
C MET A 230 -7.83 2.23 6.71
N GLY A 231 -8.06 1.05 6.12
CA GLY A 231 -8.41 -0.19 6.78
C GLY A 231 -9.77 -0.69 6.32
N LEU A 232 -9.79 -1.24 5.10
CA LEU A 232 -10.98 -1.89 4.51
C LEU A 232 -11.59 -2.98 5.39
N LEU A 233 -10.89 -3.43 6.43
CA LEU A 233 -11.39 -4.37 7.43
C LEU A 233 -12.41 -3.75 8.41
N GLY A 234 -12.56 -2.43 8.41
CA GLY A 234 -13.61 -1.69 9.12
C GLY A 234 -14.74 -1.22 8.20
N VAL A 235 -15.22 -2.06 7.27
CA VAL A 235 -16.20 -1.73 6.20
C VAL A 235 -17.35 -0.86 6.69
N ILE A 236 -18.05 -1.29 7.75
CA ILE A 236 -19.26 -0.61 8.23
C ILE A 236 -18.90 0.77 8.81
N GLY A 237 -17.96 0.81 9.76
CA GLY A 237 -17.66 2.03 10.52
C GLY A 237 -16.81 3.05 9.76
N LYS A 238 -15.93 2.63 8.84
CA LYS A 238 -15.03 3.52 8.08
C LYS A 238 -15.61 3.84 6.71
N TYR A 239 -15.96 2.82 5.93
CA TYR A 239 -16.43 2.99 4.55
C TYR A 239 -17.93 3.33 4.44
N GLY A 240 -18.70 3.27 5.52
CA GLY A 240 -20.03 3.88 5.59
C GLY A 240 -20.03 5.36 5.18
N MET A 241 -18.89 6.05 5.28
CA MET A 241 -18.72 7.42 4.80
C MET A 241 -18.96 7.57 3.29
N TYR A 242 -18.54 6.59 2.49
CA TYR A 242 -18.74 6.61 1.04
C TYR A 242 -20.19 6.30 0.66
N ARG A 243 -20.87 5.45 1.46
CA ARG A 243 -22.32 5.28 1.34
C ARG A 243 -23.06 6.58 1.66
N PHE A 244 -22.68 7.26 2.73
CA PHE A 244 -23.25 8.55 3.09
C PHE A 244 -23.01 9.60 1.99
N SER A 245 -21.80 9.63 1.39
CA SER A 245 -21.49 10.47 0.23
C SER A 245 -22.42 10.20 -0.95
N ASN A 246 -22.74 8.91 -1.20
CA ASN A 246 -23.70 8.51 -2.23
C ASN A 246 -25.12 9.00 -1.91
N MET A 247 -25.54 8.87 -0.66
CA MET A 247 -26.87 9.28 -0.17
C MET A 247 -27.11 10.79 -0.27
N LEU A 248 -26.07 11.62 -0.40
CA LEU A 248 -26.23 13.07 -0.65
C LEU A 248 -26.99 13.37 -1.95
N ALA A 249 -27.17 12.40 -2.86
CA ALA A 249 -28.09 12.53 -3.98
C ALA A 249 -29.52 12.85 -3.53
N LEU A 250 -29.97 12.34 -2.37
CA LEU A 250 -31.28 12.68 -1.81
C LEU A 250 -31.38 14.17 -1.47
N LEU A 251 -30.32 14.74 -0.92
CA LEU A 251 -30.24 16.17 -0.61
C LEU A 251 -30.20 17.01 -1.89
N ASP A 252 -29.41 16.58 -2.88
CA ASP A 252 -29.33 17.27 -4.16
C ASP A 252 -30.67 17.27 -4.91
N GLY A 253 -31.36 16.14 -4.97
CA GLY A 253 -32.70 16.04 -5.54
C GLY A 253 -33.71 16.95 -4.83
N HIS A 254 -33.63 17.04 -3.50
CA HIS A 254 -34.45 17.97 -2.72
C HIS A 254 -34.15 19.44 -3.02
N VAL A 255 -32.86 19.82 -3.05
CA VAL A 255 -32.43 21.22 -3.23
C VAL A 255 -32.67 21.71 -4.66
N ARG A 256 -32.34 20.90 -5.67
CA ARG A 256 -32.46 21.29 -7.08
C ARG A 256 -33.83 20.99 -7.69
N GLY A 257 -34.67 20.16 -7.04
CA GLY A 257 -36.01 19.81 -7.54
C GLY A 257 -35.98 19.07 -8.88
N ILE A 258 -34.92 18.31 -9.15
CA ILE A 258 -34.67 17.61 -10.42
C ILE A 258 -35.20 16.17 -10.39
N ASP A 259 -35.17 15.52 -11.56
CA ASP A 259 -35.43 14.08 -11.63
C ASP A 259 -34.44 13.33 -10.71
N PRO A 260 -34.93 12.41 -9.86
CA PRO A 260 -34.07 11.61 -9.00
C PRO A 260 -32.90 10.94 -9.72
N ASP A 261 -33.10 10.52 -10.98
CA ASP A 261 -32.06 9.86 -11.75
C ASP A 261 -30.88 10.79 -12.15
N GLU A 262 -31.07 12.10 -12.09
CA GLU A 262 -30.07 13.16 -12.35
C GLU A 262 -29.38 13.67 -11.08
N ALA A 263 -29.82 13.22 -9.91
CA ALA A 263 -29.29 13.69 -8.63
C ALA A 263 -27.83 13.29 -8.43
N LEU A 264 -27.04 14.16 -7.80
CA LEU A 264 -25.60 14.00 -7.63
C LEU A 264 -25.22 13.95 -6.14
N GLY A 265 -24.41 12.95 -5.79
CA GLY A 265 -23.86 12.81 -4.44
C GLY A 265 -22.60 13.65 -4.22
N GLY A 266 -21.95 13.44 -3.07
CA GLY A 266 -20.71 14.11 -2.71
C GLY A 266 -19.49 13.67 -3.54
N ARG A 267 -18.31 14.13 -3.11
CA ARG A 267 -17.01 13.72 -3.64
C ARG A 267 -16.33 12.79 -2.67
N ASN A 268 -15.97 11.60 -3.17
CA ASN A 268 -15.25 10.61 -2.38
C ASN A 268 -13.75 10.91 -2.47
N TRP A 269 -13.16 11.36 -1.37
CA TRP A 269 -11.71 11.52 -1.34
C TRP A 269 -11.01 10.17 -1.23
N SER A 270 -10.02 10.00 -2.10
CA SER A 270 -9.16 8.84 -2.10
C SER A 270 -8.34 8.74 -0.80
N ASN A 271 -7.87 7.54 -0.51
CA ASN A 271 -7.05 7.27 0.66
C ASN A 271 -5.62 6.90 0.29
N TYR A 272 -5.47 5.94 -0.62
CA TYR A 272 -4.22 5.22 -0.82
C TYR A 272 -3.12 6.10 -1.44
N THR A 273 -3.48 6.87 -2.45
CA THR A 273 -2.65 7.90 -3.09
C THR A 273 -2.32 9.06 -2.15
N TRP A 274 -3.32 9.58 -1.41
CA TRP A 274 -3.12 10.70 -0.48
C TRP A 274 -2.09 10.43 0.62
N HIS A 275 -2.05 9.22 1.15
CA HIS A 275 -1.04 8.85 2.15
C HIS A 275 0.36 8.67 1.53
N GLY A 276 0.48 8.66 0.20
CA GLY A 276 1.69 8.18 -0.50
C GLY A 276 1.86 6.65 -0.41
N ASP A 277 0.85 5.93 0.08
CA ASP A 277 0.94 4.50 0.36
C ASP A 277 0.87 3.65 -0.91
N GLN A 278 0.18 4.15 -1.95
CA GLN A 278 0.20 3.51 -3.27
C GLN A 278 1.60 3.54 -3.83
N ALA A 279 2.10 2.41 -4.36
CA ALA A 279 3.28 2.38 -5.20
C ALA A 279 2.91 2.90 -6.60
N PRO A 280 3.21 4.16 -6.95
CA PRO A 280 2.63 4.78 -8.14
C PRO A 280 3.16 4.20 -9.45
N GLY A 281 4.31 3.51 -9.46
CA GLY A 281 4.85 2.89 -10.67
C GLY A 281 4.32 1.49 -10.96
N HIS A 282 3.71 0.80 -9.98
CA HIS A 282 3.14 -0.54 -10.18
C HIS A 282 2.07 -0.57 -11.29
N PRO A 283 1.08 0.34 -11.33
CA PRO A 283 0.11 0.41 -12.43
C PRO A 283 0.75 0.55 -13.82
N PHE A 284 1.91 1.21 -13.92
CA PHE A 284 2.63 1.37 -15.19
C PHE A 284 3.32 0.09 -15.66
N VAL A 285 3.66 -0.82 -14.73
CA VAL A 285 4.32 -2.09 -15.08
C VAL A 285 3.28 -3.16 -15.41
N HIS A 286 2.23 -3.29 -14.59
CA HIS A 286 1.33 -4.45 -14.66
C HIS A 286 -0.16 -4.09 -14.69
N GLY A 287 -0.54 -2.80 -14.74
CA GLY A 287 -1.95 -2.37 -14.81
C GLY A 287 -2.77 -2.53 -13.53
N LEU A 288 -2.33 -3.35 -12.56
CA LEU A 288 -2.94 -3.44 -11.23
C LEU A 288 -2.59 -2.22 -10.35
N GLN A 289 -3.47 -1.88 -9.40
CA GLN A 289 -3.25 -0.79 -8.43
C GLN A 289 -1.91 -0.93 -7.70
N THR A 290 -1.59 -2.16 -7.28
CA THR A 290 -0.40 -2.55 -6.52
C THR A 290 -0.24 -4.08 -6.59
N SER A 291 0.99 -4.56 -6.42
CA SER A 291 1.33 -5.98 -6.25
C SER A 291 1.81 -6.22 -4.82
N ASP A 292 1.23 -7.22 -4.17
CA ASP A 292 1.58 -7.71 -2.83
C ASP A 292 1.36 -9.22 -2.74
N CYS A 293 2.00 -9.86 -1.76
CA CYS A 293 1.79 -11.27 -1.41
C CYS A 293 1.18 -11.37 -0.02
N ASP A 294 0.81 -12.57 0.44
CA ASP A 294 0.66 -12.78 1.88
C ASP A 294 2.06 -12.97 2.49
N PHE A 295 2.31 -12.43 3.69
CA PHE A 295 3.66 -12.49 4.29
C PHE A 295 4.19 -13.91 4.49
N ASN A 296 3.30 -14.91 4.61
CA ASN A 296 3.70 -16.30 4.69
C ASN A 296 4.33 -16.85 3.40
N ASP A 297 4.20 -16.14 2.26
CA ASP A 297 4.86 -16.47 1.00
C ASP A 297 6.38 -16.24 1.05
N LEU A 298 6.87 -15.41 1.98
CA LEU A 298 8.31 -15.26 2.25
C LEU A 298 8.98 -16.59 2.66
N ARG A 299 8.20 -17.57 3.11
CA ARG A 299 8.65 -18.95 3.35
C ARG A 299 9.04 -19.71 2.07
N ASN A 300 8.73 -19.17 0.90
CA ASN A 300 9.13 -19.71 -0.40
C ASN A 300 10.32 -18.95 -0.99
N SER A 301 10.60 -17.72 -0.52
CA SER A 301 11.74 -16.92 -0.98
C SER A 301 13.08 -17.56 -0.61
N ARG A 302 14.09 -17.34 -1.46
CA ARG A 302 15.51 -17.65 -1.18
C ARG A 302 16.40 -16.41 -1.15
N LEU A 303 16.02 -15.36 -1.86
CA LEU A 303 16.62 -14.03 -1.74
C LEU A 303 15.52 -13.02 -1.40
N HIS A 304 15.69 -12.33 -0.29
CA HIS A 304 14.78 -11.29 0.17
C HIS A 304 15.51 -9.94 0.21
N ILE A 305 15.06 -8.99 -0.59
CA ILE A 305 15.65 -7.65 -0.69
C ILE A 305 14.63 -6.66 -0.11
N GLN A 306 15.02 -5.86 0.87
CA GLN A 306 14.22 -4.74 1.37
C GLN A 306 14.84 -3.43 0.91
N CYS A 307 14.10 -2.57 0.22
CA CYS A 307 14.58 -1.26 -0.25
C CYS A 307 13.65 -0.16 0.24
N GLY A 308 14.15 0.71 1.11
CA GLY A 308 13.33 1.74 1.77
C GLY A 308 12.13 1.16 2.52
N LYS A 309 12.28 -0.07 3.06
CA LYS A 309 11.27 -0.75 3.87
C LYS A 309 11.87 -1.30 5.15
N ASN A 310 11.16 -1.10 6.26
CA ASN A 310 11.52 -1.64 7.57
C ASN A 310 10.50 -2.68 8.04
N LEU A 311 10.67 -3.94 7.61
CA LEU A 311 9.76 -5.02 7.98
C LEU A 311 9.89 -5.45 9.45
N VAL A 312 10.92 -5.03 10.17
CA VAL A 312 11.07 -5.32 11.61
C VAL A 312 10.10 -4.47 12.43
N GLU A 313 10.03 -3.16 12.19
CA GLU A 313 9.23 -2.23 12.99
C GLU A 313 7.84 -1.94 12.42
N ASN A 314 7.70 -1.92 11.10
CA ASN A 314 6.43 -1.61 10.43
C ASN A 314 5.59 -2.87 10.16
N LYS A 315 6.18 -4.07 10.30
CA LYS A 315 5.50 -5.36 10.12
C LYS A 315 5.73 -6.34 11.28
N MET A 316 5.74 -5.82 12.51
CA MET A 316 6.09 -6.58 13.74
C MET A 316 5.39 -7.95 13.87
N PRO A 317 4.07 -8.09 13.62
CA PRO A 317 3.36 -9.36 13.81
C PRO A 317 3.73 -10.45 12.78
N GLU A 318 4.25 -10.07 11.61
CA GLU A 318 4.60 -10.99 10.52
C GLU A 318 6.10 -11.04 10.24
N ASN A 319 6.92 -10.25 10.95
CA ASN A 319 8.36 -10.16 10.69
C ASN A 319 9.07 -11.51 10.82
N HIS A 320 8.50 -12.45 11.58
CA HIS A 320 9.03 -13.78 11.77
C HIS A 320 9.16 -14.54 10.44
N PHE A 321 8.23 -14.37 9.48
CA PHE A 321 8.28 -15.08 8.20
C PHE A 321 9.54 -14.78 7.38
N PHE A 322 10.04 -13.54 7.42
CA PHE A 322 11.28 -13.20 6.73
C PHE A 322 12.51 -13.53 7.58
N ASN A 323 12.43 -13.45 8.91
CA ASN A 323 13.53 -13.89 9.79
C ASN A 323 13.78 -15.40 9.67
N GLU A 324 12.71 -16.20 9.56
CA GLU A 324 12.75 -17.65 9.30
C GLU A 324 13.44 -18.01 7.96
N LEU A 325 13.63 -17.04 7.06
CA LEU A 325 14.44 -17.24 5.85
C LEU A 325 15.90 -17.54 6.18
N MET A 326 16.44 -16.94 7.25
CA MET A 326 17.81 -17.17 7.72
C MET A 326 18.01 -18.64 8.12
N GLU A 327 17.02 -19.22 8.82
CA GLU A 327 17.04 -20.62 9.27
C GLU A 327 16.99 -21.61 8.09
N ARG A 328 16.44 -21.19 6.95
CA ARG A 328 16.35 -21.96 5.71
C ARG A 328 17.55 -21.76 4.78
N GLY A 329 18.55 -20.96 5.19
CA GLY A 329 19.74 -20.66 4.40
C GLY A 329 19.48 -19.70 3.23
N GLY A 330 18.37 -18.96 3.24
CA GLY A 330 18.16 -17.87 2.30
C GLY A 330 18.98 -16.63 2.68
N LYS A 331 19.10 -15.70 1.74
CA LYS A 331 19.81 -14.43 1.92
C LYS A 331 18.88 -13.24 2.10
N ILE A 332 19.26 -12.30 2.95
CA ILE A 332 18.58 -11.03 3.19
C ILE A 332 19.50 -9.88 2.81
N VAL A 333 19.00 -8.96 2.00
CA VAL A 333 19.67 -7.71 1.60
C VAL A 333 18.84 -6.52 2.03
N THR A 334 19.45 -5.55 2.70
CA THR A 334 18.79 -4.28 3.03
C THR A 334 19.44 -3.14 2.25
N ILE A 335 18.64 -2.33 1.58
CA ILE A 335 19.05 -1.11 0.88
C ILE A 335 18.36 0.06 1.57
N ALA A 336 19.13 0.86 2.28
CA ALA A 336 18.63 2.00 3.06
C ALA A 336 19.77 2.99 3.35
N PRO A 337 19.50 4.30 3.50
CA PRO A 337 20.53 5.27 3.89
C PRO A 337 21.17 5.01 5.24
N GLU A 338 20.38 4.53 6.19
CA GLU A 338 20.78 4.23 7.56
C GLU A 338 20.95 2.74 7.81
N TYR A 339 21.74 2.40 8.85
CA TYR A 339 21.80 1.03 9.36
C TYR A 339 20.54 0.73 10.19
N SER A 340 19.47 0.36 9.49
CA SER A 340 18.13 0.17 10.04
C SER A 340 17.95 -1.17 10.76
N PRO A 341 16.87 -1.38 11.55
CA PRO A 341 16.62 -2.67 12.21
C PRO A 341 16.64 -3.90 11.28
N PRO A 342 16.11 -3.89 10.04
CA PRO A 342 16.30 -5.00 9.10
C PRO A 342 17.76 -5.24 8.70
N ALA A 343 18.60 -4.19 8.64
CA ALA A 343 20.02 -4.33 8.33
C ALA A 343 20.76 -5.20 9.35
N THR A 344 20.32 -5.22 10.61
CA THR A 344 20.87 -6.10 11.67
C THR A 344 20.63 -7.59 11.43
N LYS A 345 19.68 -7.92 10.54
CA LYS A 345 19.31 -9.30 10.15
C LYS A 345 19.82 -9.66 8.75
N SER A 346 20.42 -8.71 8.04
CA SER A 346 20.81 -8.88 6.63
C SER A 346 22.19 -9.50 6.50
N ASP A 347 22.38 -10.30 5.45
CA ASP A 347 23.69 -10.80 5.04
C ASP A 347 24.61 -9.65 4.60
N TYR A 348 24.03 -8.63 3.97
CA TYR A 348 24.69 -7.37 3.70
C TYR A 348 23.70 -6.20 3.58
N TRP A 349 24.19 -5.02 3.91
CA TRP A 349 23.47 -3.75 3.81
C TRP A 349 24.15 -2.86 2.77
N ILE A 350 23.37 -2.30 1.86
CA ILE A 350 23.83 -1.34 0.86
C ILE A 350 23.41 0.07 1.30
N PRO A 351 24.35 0.91 1.78
CA PRO A 351 24.05 2.31 2.07
C PRO A 351 23.82 3.09 0.78
N VAL A 352 22.77 3.92 0.76
CA VAL A 352 22.43 4.80 -0.38
C VAL A 352 22.11 6.21 0.11
N ARG A 353 22.24 7.24 -0.73
CA ARG A 353 21.81 8.59 -0.38
C ARG A 353 20.28 8.68 -0.33
N PRO A 354 19.69 9.42 0.63
CA PRO A 354 18.26 9.74 0.61
C PRO A 354 17.86 10.47 -0.68
N GLY A 355 16.59 10.40 -1.06
CA GLY A 355 16.09 11.02 -2.30
C GLY A 355 15.93 10.06 -3.47
N ILE A 356 15.71 8.78 -3.20
CA ILE A 356 15.54 7.71 -4.20
C ILE A 356 16.76 7.50 -5.12
N SER A 357 17.98 7.70 -4.60
CA SER A 357 19.21 7.45 -5.38
C SER A 357 19.34 5.98 -5.80
N ASP A 358 18.75 5.07 -5.01
CA ASP A 358 18.57 3.63 -5.26
C ASP A 358 17.88 3.30 -6.59
N THR A 359 17.18 4.25 -7.24
CA THR A 359 16.69 4.06 -8.61
C THR A 359 17.84 3.73 -9.57
N SER A 360 18.94 4.49 -9.47
CA SER A 360 20.12 4.29 -10.32
C SER A 360 20.81 2.96 -10.03
N LEU A 361 20.77 2.49 -8.77
CA LEU A 361 21.29 1.18 -8.38
C LEU A 361 20.54 0.04 -9.08
N PHE A 362 19.20 0.06 -9.12
CA PHE A 362 18.44 -0.97 -9.84
C PHE A 362 18.62 -0.90 -11.36
N LEU A 363 18.85 0.30 -11.92
CA LEU A 363 19.20 0.46 -13.33
C LEU A 363 20.59 -0.11 -13.64
N ALA A 364 21.57 0.09 -12.76
CA ALA A 364 22.89 -0.53 -12.87
C ALA A 364 22.81 -2.07 -12.79
N VAL A 365 22.02 -2.59 -11.85
CA VAL A 365 21.75 -4.04 -11.74
C VAL A 365 21.13 -4.57 -13.03
N THR A 366 20.14 -3.86 -13.58
CA THR A 366 19.49 -4.22 -14.85
C THR A 366 20.52 -4.26 -15.98
N LYS A 367 21.37 -3.23 -16.08
CA LYS A 367 22.46 -3.14 -17.06
C LYS A 367 23.38 -4.35 -16.96
N ILE A 368 23.85 -4.69 -15.76
CA ILE A 368 24.76 -5.83 -15.54
C ILE A 368 24.12 -7.14 -16.00
N ILE A 369 22.83 -7.35 -15.70
CA ILE A 369 22.11 -8.55 -16.12
C ILE A 369 21.99 -8.64 -17.65
N MET A 370 21.69 -7.52 -18.32
CA MET A 370 21.62 -7.45 -19.79
C MET A 370 23.00 -7.64 -20.44
N ASP A 371 23.98 -6.82 -20.07
CA ASP A 371 25.33 -6.81 -20.67
C ASP A 371 26.06 -8.16 -20.51
N ARG A 372 25.80 -8.88 -19.41
CA ARG A 372 26.42 -10.19 -19.14
C ARG A 372 25.57 -11.38 -19.62
N GLY A 373 24.41 -11.15 -20.25
CA GLY A 373 23.53 -12.21 -20.73
C GLY A 373 22.96 -13.10 -19.62
N LEU A 374 22.70 -12.54 -18.43
CA LEU A 374 22.21 -13.27 -17.24
C LEU A 374 20.67 -13.35 -17.16
N HIS A 375 19.98 -12.94 -18.22
CA HIS A 375 18.52 -12.89 -18.27
C HIS A 375 17.93 -14.23 -18.74
N ASP A 376 16.66 -14.46 -18.36
CA ASP A 376 15.83 -15.55 -18.83
C ASP A 376 15.15 -15.12 -20.14
N GLU A 377 15.80 -15.38 -21.28
CA GLU A 377 15.34 -14.95 -22.61
C GLU A 377 13.90 -15.41 -22.91
N ALA A 378 13.58 -16.66 -22.59
CA ALA A 378 12.26 -17.23 -22.86
C ALA A 378 11.17 -16.51 -22.07
N PHE A 379 11.42 -16.22 -20.78
CA PHE A 379 10.50 -15.43 -19.97
C PHE A 379 10.36 -14.00 -20.51
N VAL A 380 11.50 -13.34 -20.81
CA VAL A 380 11.50 -11.95 -21.28
C VAL A 380 10.70 -11.80 -22.56
N LYS A 381 10.92 -12.68 -23.56
CA LYS A 381 10.14 -12.70 -24.81
C LYS A 381 8.64 -12.86 -24.56
N SER A 382 8.27 -13.73 -23.61
CA SER A 382 6.89 -14.19 -23.45
C SER A 382 6.02 -13.33 -22.54
N PHE A 383 6.61 -12.65 -21.54
CA PHE A 383 5.86 -11.99 -20.46
C PHE A 383 6.14 -10.50 -20.31
N THR A 384 6.94 -9.91 -21.20
CA THR A 384 7.28 -8.48 -21.16
C THR A 384 6.98 -7.81 -22.49
N ASP A 385 7.05 -6.48 -22.52
CA ASP A 385 6.97 -5.69 -23.74
C ASP A 385 8.32 -5.44 -24.41
N PHE A 386 9.43 -6.00 -23.89
CA PHE A 386 10.77 -5.84 -24.47
C PHE A 386 10.86 -6.14 -25.99
N PRO A 387 10.15 -7.15 -26.54
CA PRO A 387 10.17 -7.43 -27.99
C PRO A 387 9.34 -6.46 -28.85
N LEU A 388 8.49 -5.62 -28.26
CA LEU A 388 7.63 -4.72 -29.04
C LEU A 388 8.45 -3.64 -29.75
N LEU A 389 8.07 -3.33 -30.99
CA LEU A 389 8.74 -2.31 -31.79
C LEU A 389 8.26 -0.89 -31.44
N VAL A 390 9.20 0.04 -31.37
CA VAL A 390 8.99 1.47 -31.13
C VAL A 390 9.56 2.26 -32.28
N ARG A 391 8.79 3.22 -32.79
CA ARG A 391 9.28 4.15 -33.81
C ARG A 391 10.27 5.15 -33.18
N THR A 392 11.44 5.32 -33.79
CA THR A 392 12.49 6.18 -33.22
C THR A 392 12.21 7.68 -33.44
N ASP A 393 11.34 8.03 -34.38
CA ASP A 393 10.99 9.41 -34.72
C ASP A 393 10.04 10.07 -33.71
N ASN A 394 9.17 9.29 -33.07
CA ASN A 394 8.13 9.79 -32.16
C ASN A 394 8.05 9.06 -30.81
N LEU A 395 8.85 8.01 -30.62
CA LEU A 395 8.94 7.19 -29.40
C LEU A 395 7.62 6.50 -29.00
N LYS A 396 6.71 6.27 -29.96
CA LYS A 396 5.48 5.49 -29.77
C LYS A 396 5.69 4.06 -30.26
N ARG A 397 5.01 3.12 -29.60
CA ARG A 397 4.95 1.73 -30.06
C ARG A 397 4.35 1.69 -31.47
N LEU A 398 4.98 0.93 -32.35
CA LEU A 398 4.54 0.73 -33.73
C LEU A 398 3.21 -0.03 -33.71
N ARG A 399 2.23 0.48 -34.44
CA ARG A 399 0.87 -0.04 -34.48
C ARG A 399 0.71 -1.00 -35.66
N ALA A 400 -0.09 -2.04 -35.48
CA ALA A 400 -0.30 -3.04 -36.51
C ALA A 400 -0.93 -2.45 -37.79
N ASP A 401 -1.84 -1.48 -37.66
CA ASP A 401 -2.49 -0.81 -38.78
C ASP A 401 -1.58 0.14 -39.57
N GLU A 402 -0.45 0.56 -39.00
CA GLU A 402 0.59 1.33 -39.70
C GLU A 402 1.44 0.45 -40.63
N VAL A 403 1.48 -0.87 -40.41
CA VAL A 403 2.34 -1.82 -41.14
C VAL A 403 1.51 -2.72 -42.07
N PHE A 404 0.38 -3.21 -41.58
CA PHE A 404 -0.46 -4.17 -42.31
C PHE A 404 -1.67 -3.46 -42.90
N ALA A 405 -1.66 -3.28 -44.23
CA ALA A 405 -2.75 -2.59 -44.94
C ALA A 405 -4.10 -3.30 -44.69
N GLY A 406 -5.09 -2.53 -44.22
CA GLY A 406 -6.43 -3.05 -43.93
C GLY A 406 -6.53 -3.91 -42.66
N TYR A 407 -5.55 -3.82 -41.75
CA TYR A 407 -5.52 -4.56 -40.49
C TYR A 407 -6.84 -4.44 -39.71
N LYS A 408 -7.25 -5.57 -39.11
CA LYS A 408 -8.40 -5.65 -38.21
C LYS A 408 -7.90 -6.06 -36.84
N LEU A 409 -8.41 -5.38 -35.82
CA LEU A 409 -8.07 -5.64 -34.43
C LEU A 409 -8.34 -7.11 -34.06
N GLY A 410 -7.36 -7.73 -33.40
CA GLY A 410 -7.29 -9.18 -33.19
C GLY A 410 -7.82 -9.72 -31.87
N LEU A 411 -8.17 -8.89 -30.87
CA LEU A 411 -8.69 -9.39 -29.59
C LEU A 411 -10.05 -10.06 -29.77
N SER A 412 -10.18 -11.25 -29.18
CA SER A 412 -11.45 -11.96 -29.14
C SER A 412 -12.38 -11.38 -28.08
N SER A 413 -13.67 -11.22 -28.40
CA SER A 413 -14.68 -10.66 -27.47
C SER A 413 -14.91 -11.51 -26.21
N ASP A 414 -14.56 -12.80 -26.25
CA ASP A 414 -14.58 -13.72 -25.11
C ASP A 414 -13.20 -13.89 -24.44
N GLY A 415 -12.18 -13.20 -24.97
CA GLY A 415 -10.81 -13.20 -24.46
C GLY A 415 -10.67 -12.50 -23.10
N PRO A 416 -9.57 -12.76 -22.36
CA PRO A 416 -9.36 -12.22 -21.02
C PRO A 416 -9.39 -10.69 -20.97
N SER A 417 -8.95 -9.98 -22.01
CA SER A 417 -9.03 -8.52 -22.05
C SER A 417 -10.46 -7.98 -21.90
N PHE A 418 -11.43 -8.60 -22.56
CA PHE A 418 -12.84 -8.19 -22.45
C PHE A 418 -13.54 -8.86 -21.27
N ALA A 419 -13.41 -10.19 -21.14
CA ALA A 419 -14.16 -10.97 -20.17
C ALA A 419 -13.71 -10.79 -18.72
N LEU A 420 -12.41 -10.55 -18.48
CA LEU A 420 -11.83 -10.46 -17.13
C LEU A 420 -11.36 -9.05 -16.78
N HIS A 421 -10.65 -8.39 -17.70
CA HIS A 421 -10.08 -7.07 -17.43
C HIS A 421 -11.07 -5.91 -17.67
N GLY A 422 -12.24 -6.19 -18.26
CA GLY A 422 -13.29 -5.20 -18.49
C GLY A 422 -12.90 -4.10 -19.49
N LEU A 423 -12.00 -4.41 -20.43
CA LEU A 423 -11.66 -3.49 -21.52
C LEU A 423 -12.91 -3.21 -22.36
N LYS A 424 -13.19 -1.95 -22.67
CA LYS A 424 -14.30 -1.58 -23.56
C LYS A 424 -13.83 -1.58 -25.02
N GLN A 425 -14.75 -1.85 -25.94
CA GLN A 425 -14.46 -1.84 -27.38
C GLN A 425 -13.87 -0.49 -27.85
N GLU A 426 -14.46 0.63 -27.44
CA GLU A 426 -13.95 1.98 -27.75
C GLU A 426 -12.52 2.20 -27.21
N GLN A 427 -12.21 1.68 -26.02
CA GLN A 427 -10.86 1.75 -25.47
C GLN A 427 -9.90 0.90 -26.29
N TYR A 428 -10.34 -0.26 -26.75
CA TYR A 428 -9.52 -1.11 -27.61
C TYR A 428 -9.28 -0.49 -28.98
N GLU A 429 -10.26 0.19 -29.57
CA GLU A 429 -10.09 0.92 -30.83
C GLU A 429 -9.04 2.04 -30.73
N GLN A 430 -8.96 2.70 -29.56
CA GLN A 430 -7.91 3.67 -29.28
C GLN A 430 -6.55 3.00 -29.02
N LEU A 431 -6.55 1.89 -28.28
CA LEU A 431 -5.34 1.21 -27.83
C LEU A 431 -4.69 0.31 -28.87
N GLY A 432 -5.47 -0.30 -29.78
CA GLY A 432 -5.16 -1.25 -30.87
C GLY A 432 -4.08 -2.30 -30.60
N ASP A 433 -3.55 -2.90 -31.67
CA ASP A 433 -2.52 -3.94 -31.61
C ASP A 433 -1.12 -3.39 -31.96
N PHE A 434 -0.09 -4.13 -31.55
CA PHE A 434 1.31 -3.75 -31.71
C PHE A 434 2.03 -4.69 -32.68
N VAL A 435 3.31 -4.41 -32.92
CA VAL A 435 4.14 -5.17 -33.88
C VAL A 435 5.40 -5.69 -33.19
N VAL A 436 5.76 -6.92 -33.55
CA VAL A 436 7.03 -7.57 -33.21
C VAL A 436 7.74 -8.02 -34.49
N PHE A 437 9.05 -8.19 -34.42
CA PHE A 437 9.79 -8.94 -35.43
C PHE A 437 9.86 -10.41 -35.00
N ASP A 438 9.27 -11.31 -35.78
CA ASP A 438 9.21 -12.74 -35.47
C ASP A 438 10.40 -13.46 -36.10
N GLN A 439 11.27 -14.05 -35.26
CA GLN A 439 12.50 -14.72 -35.70
C GLN A 439 12.22 -15.98 -36.51
N LYS A 440 11.12 -16.66 -36.20
CA LYS A 440 10.76 -17.93 -36.83
C LYS A 440 10.32 -17.74 -38.29
N SER A 441 9.57 -16.69 -38.58
CA SER A 441 9.11 -16.35 -39.93
C SER A 441 9.96 -15.29 -40.63
N ASP A 442 10.96 -14.73 -39.95
CA ASP A 442 11.83 -13.67 -40.46
C ASP A 442 11.02 -12.48 -41.00
N SER A 443 9.97 -12.10 -40.27
CA SER A 443 9.01 -11.09 -40.73
C SER A 443 8.32 -10.35 -39.58
N LEU A 444 7.78 -9.17 -39.87
CA LEU A 444 6.94 -8.43 -38.94
C LEU A 444 5.62 -9.17 -38.71
N LYS A 445 5.20 -9.27 -37.44
CA LYS A 445 3.89 -9.81 -37.04
C LYS A 445 3.15 -8.84 -36.13
N ALA A 446 1.84 -8.76 -36.33
CA ALA A 446 0.96 -8.12 -35.36
C ALA A 446 0.88 -9.00 -34.11
N ILE A 447 0.75 -8.37 -32.95
CA ILE A 447 0.54 -9.03 -31.67
C ILE A 447 -0.50 -8.27 -30.84
N THR A 448 -1.40 -9.03 -30.24
CA THR A 448 -2.43 -8.54 -29.34
C THR A 448 -1.95 -8.60 -27.89
N ARG A 449 -2.59 -7.85 -27.00
CA ARG A 449 -2.28 -7.90 -25.56
C ARG A 449 -2.67 -9.21 -24.85
N ASP A 450 -3.39 -10.11 -25.52
CA ASP A 450 -3.77 -11.43 -24.97
C ASP A 450 -2.76 -12.53 -25.36
N GLU A 451 -1.90 -12.29 -26.35
CA GLU A 451 -0.84 -13.20 -26.80
C GLU A 451 0.41 -13.06 -25.91
N VAL A 452 0.28 -13.51 -24.67
CA VAL A 452 1.32 -13.51 -23.63
C VAL A 452 1.54 -14.94 -23.15
N GLY A 453 2.78 -15.31 -22.82
CA GLY A 453 3.11 -16.62 -22.28
C GLY A 453 2.76 -17.76 -23.26
N GLU A 454 2.09 -18.79 -22.75
CA GLU A 454 1.66 -19.94 -23.57
C GLU A 454 0.77 -19.53 -24.76
N ARG A 455 -0.04 -18.47 -24.64
CA ARG A 455 -0.88 -17.99 -25.75
C ARG A 455 -0.04 -17.43 -26.90
N MET A 456 1.08 -16.77 -26.60
CA MET A 456 2.04 -16.31 -27.60
C MET A 456 2.65 -17.49 -28.36
N THR A 457 3.08 -18.52 -27.63
CA THR A 457 3.63 -19.75 -28.24
C THR A 457 2.59 -20.48 -29.08
N GLN A 458 1.34 -20.54 -28.64
CA GLN A 458 0.22 -21.15 -29.39
C GLN A 458 -0.11 -20.38 -30.67
N ALA A 459 0.04 -19.05 -30.67
CA ALA A 459 -0.03 -18.22 -31.88
C ALA A 459 1.16 -18.44 -32.83
N GLY A 460 2.16 -19.23 -32.40
CA GLY A 460 3.32 -19.59 -33.21
C GLY A 460 4.38 -18.49 -33.31
N LEU A 461 4.34 -17.50 -32.42
CA LEU A 461 5.24 -16.35 -32.38
C LEU A 461 6.52 -16.67 -31.57
N ASP A 462 7.67 -16.22 -32.08
CA ASP A 462 8.98 -16.15 -31.43
C ASP A 462 9.59 -14.75 -31.68
N PRO A 463 9.18 -13.74 -30.89
CA PRO A 463 9.62 -12.37 -31.06
C PRO A 463 11.12 -12.19 -30.78
N ALA A 464 11.84 -11.45 -31.63
CA ALA A 464 13.22 -11.07 -31.38
C ALA A 464 13.31 -10.05 -30.22
N LEU A 465 14.30 -10.22 -29.34
CA LEU A 465 14.66 -9.18 -28.39
C LEU A 465 15.43 -8.06 -29.07
N GLU A 466 16.36 -8.38 -29.97
CA GLU A 466 17.12 -7.38 -30.72
C GLU A 466 16.57 -7.26 -32.13
N PHE A 467 16.10 -6.06 -32.48
CA PHE A 467 15.75 -5.69 -33.85
C PHE A 467 15.82 -4.18 -33.97
N LYS A 468 16.54 -3.70 -34.99
CA LYS A 468 16.63 -2.28 -35.33
C LYS A 468 16.79 -2.13 -36.85
N GLU A 469 15.72 -1.74 -37.52
CA GLU A 469 15.71 -1.56 -38.98
C GLU A 469 14.72 -0.48 -39.42
N LYS A 470 14.72 -0.16 -40.72
CA LYS A 470 13.68 0.67 -41.33
C LYS A 470 12.51 -0.20 -41.75
N VAL A 471 11.31 0.22 -41.38
CA VAL A 471 10.05 -0.42 -41.78
C VAL A 471 9.27 0.52 -42.68
N LYS A 472 8.76 -0.02 -43.78
CA LYS A 472 7.86 0.68 -44.68
C LYS A 472 6.43 0.65 -44.12
N LEU A 473 5.82 1.82 -44.00
CA LEU A 473 4.45 1.99 -43.51
C LEU A 473 3.43 1.90 -44.65
N THR A 474 2.16 1.76 -44.29
CA THR A 474 1.03 1.68 -45.23
C THR A 474 0.85 2.94 -46.08
N ASP A 475 1.32 4.10 -45.59
CA ASP A 475 1.30 5.37 -46.33
C ASP A 475 2.47 5.52 -47.32
N GLY A 476 3.37 4.52 -47.38
CA GLY A 476 4.54 4.49 -48.25
C GLY A 476 5.80 5.13 -47.67
N SER A 477 5.72 5.78 -46.50
CA SER A 477 6.88 6.29 -45.78
C SER A 477 7.71 5.17 -45.15
N GLU A 478 8.97 5.47 -44.82
CA GLU A 478 9.84 4.57 -44.05
C GLU A 478 10.19 5.21 -42.71
N VAL A 479 10.12 4.43 -41.64
CA VAL A 479 10.49 4.85 -40.30
C VAL A 479 11.47 3.85 -39.70
N GLU A 480 12.51 4.34 -39.03
CA GLU A 480 13.37 3.48 -38.23
C GLU A 480 12.60 3.05 -36.98
N VAL A 481 12.64 1.74 -36.71
CA VAL A 481 12.04 1.15 -35.52
C VAL A 481 13.09 0.33 -34.80
N MET A 482 12.91 0.18 -33.50
CA MET A 482 13.71 -0.76 -32.71
C MET A 482 12.89 -1.34 -31.57
N THR A 483 13.30 -2.50 -31.07
CA THR A 483 12.65 -3.13 -29.91
C THR A 483 12.83 -2.28 -28.65
N LEU A 484 11.92 -2.45 -27.69
CA LEU A 484 12.08 -1.87 -26.36
C LEU A 484 13.36 -2.37 -25.68
N TRP A 485 13.80 -3.61 -25.93
CA TRP A 485 15.10 -4.10 -25.47
C TRP A 485 16.26 -3.22 -25.93
N ASN A 486 16.38 -2.95 -27.24
CA ASN A 486 17.45 -2.09 -27.75
C ASN A 486 17.30 -0.64 -27.24
N MET A 487 16.07 -0.16 -27.01
CA MET A 487 15.86 1.16 -26.37
C MET A 487 16.42 1.18 -24.95
N TYR A 488 16.24 0.11 -24.18
CA TYR A 488 16.80 -0.02 -22.83
C TYR A 488 18.33 -0.12 -22.86
N GLU A 489 18.93 -0.81 -23.83
CA GLU A 489 20.39 -0.81 -24.00
C GLU A 489 20.95 0.60 -24.22
N VAL A 490 20.23 1.45 -24.96
CA VAL A 490 20.60 2.87 -25.11
C VAL A 490 20.44 3.61 -23.79
N HIS A 491 19.29 3.45 -23.11
CA HIS A 491 18.98 4.16 -21.87
C HIS A 491 19.90 3.78 -20.71
N LEU A 492 20.33 2.53 -20.65
CA LEU A 492 21.14 2.00 -19.55
C LEU A 492 22.62 2.39 -19.65
N LYS A 493 23.10 2.95 -20.78
CA LYS A 493 24.51 3.36 -20.95
C LYS A 493 25.00 4.30 -19.85
N ASP A 494 24.12 5.16 -19.35
CA ASP A 494 24.45 6.19 -18.35
C ASP A 494 24.48 5.64 -16.90
N TYR A 495 24.27 4.33 -16.70
CA TYR A 495 24.18 3.70 -15.38
C TYR A 495 25.31 2.67 -15.16
N ASP A 496 26.54 3.05 -15.51
CA ASP A 496 27.74 2.29 -15.12
C ASP A 496 28.01 2.39 -13.60
N LEU A 497 28.88 1.52 -13.09
CA LEU A 497 29.18 1.41 -11.66
C LEU A 497 29.82 2.68 -11.06
N ASP A 498 30.61 3.43 -11.84
CA ASP A 498 31.25 4.65 -11.37
C ASP A 498 30.22 5.76 -11.19
N THR A 499 29.38 5.96 -12.21
CA THR A 499 28.29 6.93 -12.21
C THR A 499 27.28 6.63 -11.09
N VAL A 500 26.87 5.37 -10.96
CA VAL A 500 25.89 4.95 -9.95
C VAL A 500 26.46 5.06 -8.53
N HIS A 501 27.74 4.73 -8.33
CA HIS A 501 28.43 4.99 -7.06
C HIS A 501 28.48 6.48 -6.75
N GLU A 502 28.75 7.34 -7.73
CA GLU A 502 28.75 8.78 -7.54
C GLU A 502 27.38 9.30 -7.11
N ILE A 503 26.28 8.80 -7.71
CA ILE A 503 24.90 9.20 -7.39
C ILE A 503 24.49 8.70 -5.99
N THR A 504 24.70 7.42 -5.73
CA THR A 504 24.15 6.71 -4.55
C THR A 504 25.06 6.72 -3.34
N GLY A 505 26.38 6.76 -3.53
CA GLY A 505 27.37 6.42 -2.51
C GLY A 505 27.47 4.91 -2.22
N ALA A 506 26.72 4.05 -2.90
CA ALA A 506 26.73 2.61 -2.67
C ALA A 506 28.06 1.99 -3.13
N PRO A 507 28.67 1.06 -2.38
CA PRO A 507 29.89 0.38 -2.80
C PRO A 507 29.65 -0.44 -4.07
N LYS A 508 30.54 -0.30 -5.07
CA LYS A 508 30.39 -0.88 -6.41
C LYS A 508 30.29 -2.40 -6.37
N GLU A 509 31.10 -3.02 -5.51
CA GLU A 509 31.12 -4.46 -5.30
C GLU A 509 29.79 -5.01 -4.76
N LEU A 510 29.05 -4.21 -3.99
CA LEU A 510 27.73 -4.62 -3.50
C LEU A 510 26.65 -4.49 -4.58
N ILE A 511 26.79 -3.55 -5.51
CA ILE A 511 25.90 -3.42 -6.68
C ILE A 511 26.10 -4.63 -7.61
N GLU A 512 27.36 -4.98 -7.92
CA GLU A 512 27.67 -6.17 -8.72
C GLU A 512 27.19 -7.45 -8.05
N ARG A 513 27.48 -7.62 -6.75
CA ARG A 513 27.01 -8.76 -5.98
C ARG A 513 25.49 -8.87 -5.98
N LEU A 514 24.77 -7.75 -5.86
CA LEU A 514 23.31 -7.76 -5.92
C LEU A 514 22.79 -8.23 -7.29
N ALA A 515 23.42 -7.81 -8.38
CA ALA A 515 23.06 -8.28 -9.72
C ALA A 515 23.28 -9.79 -9.89
N GLU A 516 24.42 -10.30 -9.41
CA GLU A 516 24.73 -11.73 -9.42
C GLU A 516 23.77 -12.54 -8.54
N ASP A 517 23.49 -12.07 -7.32
CA ASP A 517 22.57 -12.72 -6.39
C ASP A 517 21.14 -12.76 -6.98
N ILE A 518 20.65 -11.67 -7.61
CA ILE A 518 19.33 -11.64 -8.28
C ILE A 518 19.28 -12.60 -9.48
N ALA A 519 20.35 -12.69 -10.27
CA ALA A 519 20.41 -13.57 -11.44
C ALA A 519 20.47 -15.05 -11.07
N THR A 520 21.16 -15.39 -9.97
CA THR A 520 21.52 -16.78 -9.64
C THR A 520 20.69 -17.41 -8.52
N ILE A 521 20.15 -16.62 -7.59
CA ILE A 521 19.33 -17.11 -6.48
C ILE A 521 17.86 -16.97 -6.86
N LYS A 522 17.12 -18.08 -6.93
CA LYS A 522 15.67 -18.07 -7.17
C LYS A 522 14.93 -18.88 -6.09
N PRO A 523 13.76 -18.44 -5.59
CA PRO A 523 13.01 -17.24 -5.98
C PRO A 523 13.46 -15.94 -5.27
N VAL A 524 13.36 -14.80 -5.96
CA VAL A 524 13.73 -13.46 -5.47
C VAL A 524 12.51 -12.60 -5.16
N ALA A 525 12.42 -12.11 -3.93
CA ALA A 525 11.42 -11.13 -3.53
C ALA A 525 12.06 -9.78 -3.20
N ILE A 526 11.60 -8.71 -3.87
CA ILE A 526 11.94 -7.32 -3.54
C ILE A 526 10.76 -6.70 -2.80
N HIS A 527 11.01 -6.12 -1.63
CA HIS A 527 10.02 -5.47 -0.79
C HIS A 527 10.36 -3.99 -0.69
N ILE A 528 9.48 -3.16 -1.24
CA ILE A 528 9.55 -1.69 -1.16
C ILE A 528 8.47 -1.15 -0.23
N GLY A 529 8.59 0.11 0.18
CA GLY A 529 7.58 0.75 1.02
C GLY A 529 7.68 2.27 1.03
N GLU A 530 7.32 2.84 2.17
CA GLU A 530 7.16 4.26 2.39
C GLU A 530 8.47 5.03 2.17
N GLY A 531 9.62 4.43 2.51
CA GLY A 531 10.95 5.04 2.29
C GLY A 531 11.27 5.27 0.80
N VAL A 532 10.55 4.62 -0.10
CA VAL A 532 10.58 4.82 -1.56
C VAL A 532 9.34 5.60 -2.02
N ASN A 533 8.15 5.13 -1.67
CA ASN A 533 6.90 5.60 -2.27
C ASN A 533 6.49 7.02 -1.85
N HIS A 534 7.02 7.53 -0.73
CA HIS A 534 6.69 8.88 -0.24
C HIS A 534 7.53 9.99 -0.88
N TRP A 535 8.33 9.65 -1.89
CA TRP A 535 9.11 10.62 -2.67
C TRP A 535 8.45 10.95 -4.01
N PHE A 536 8.76 12.15 -4.52
CA PHE A 536 8.16 12.68 -5.75
C PHE A 536 8.39 11.80 -6.99
N HIS A 537 9.57 11.16 -7.10
CA HIS A 537 9.94 10.32 -8.25
C HIS A 537 9.71 8.81 -8.02
N ALA A 538 8.88 8.41 -7.04
CA ALA A 538 8.62 7.01 -6.71
C ALA A 538 8.16 6.15 -7.90
N THR A 539 7.45 6.74 -8.86
CA THR A 539 7.01 6.06 -10.09
C THR A 539 8.17 5.46 -10.86
N LEU A 540 9.31 6.18 -10.94
CA LEU A 540 10.51 5.71 -11.62
C LEU A 540 11.18 4.58 -10.85
N HIS A 541 11.29 4.72 -9.53
CA HIS A 541 11.88 3.70 -8.67
C HIS A 541 11.14 2.37 -8.74
N ASN A 542 9.81 2.41 -8.57
CA ASN A 542 8.99 1.21 -8.63
C ASN A 542 9.21 0.48 -9.96
N ARG A 543 9.24 1.20 -11.08
CA ARG A 543 9.52 0.61 -12.40
C ARG A 543 10.93 0.01 -12.46
N ALA A 544 11.94 0.71 -11.94
CA ALA A 544 13.31 0.23 -11.92
C ALA A 544 13.47 -1.07 -11.12
N THR A 545 12.78 -1.22 -9.98
CA THR A 545 12.83 -2.47 -9.18
C THR A 545 12.24 -3.70 -9.86
N TYR A 546 11.33 -3.51 -10.82
CA TYR A 546 10.75 -4.62 -11.58
C TYR A 546 11.70 -5.15 -12.64
N LEU A 547 12.57 -4.30 -13.22
CA LEU A 547 13.42 -4.68 -14.35
C LEU A 547 14.29 -5.91 -14.05
N PRO A 548 15.04 -6.00 -12.93
CA PRO A 548 15.83 -7.19 -12.63
C PRO A 548 14.98 -8.46 -12.47
N LEU A 549 13.76 -8.34 -11.91
CA LEU A 549 12.88 -9.49 -11.70
C LEU A 549 12.21 -9.97 -13.00
N MET A 550 11.88 -9.05 -13.90
CA MET A 550 11.39 -9.37 -15.24
C MET A 550 12.48 -10.03 -16.08
N LEU A 551 13.71 -9.49 -16.02
CA LEU A 551 14.85 -10.07 -16.73
C LEU A 551 15.20 -11.47 -16.23
N THR A 552 14.98 -11.78 -14.96
CA THR A 552 15.38 -13.07 -14.37
C THR A 552 14.25 -14.09 -14.25
N GLY A 553 13.06 -13.78 -14.78
CA GLY A 553 11.90 -14.68 -14.75
C GLY A 553 11.36 -14.97 -13.35
N ASN A 554 11.50 -14.02 -12.43
CA ASN A 554 11.05 -14.17 -11.04
C ASN A 554 9.57 -13.82 -10.85
N ILE A 555 8.97 -13.02 -11.73
CA ILE A 555 7.58 -12.57 -11.58
C ILE A 555 6.60 -13.76 -11.74
N GLY A 556 5.65 -13.87 -10.81
CA GLY A 556 4.58 -14.88 -10.86
C GLY A 556 4.92 -16.21 -10.18
N GLN A 557 6.11 -16.35 -9.58
CA GLN A 557 6.51 -17.55 -8.84
C GLN A 557 6.29 -17.39 -7.33
N PRO A 558 5.91 -18.45 -6.59
CA PRO A 558 5.82 -18.41 -5.13
C PRO A 558 7.15 -17.95 -4.50
N GLY A 559 7.08 -17.01 -3.56
CA GLY A 559 8.26 -16.44 -2.90
C GLY A 559 9.05 -15.44 -3.74
N ALA A 560 8.53 -15.02 -4.89
CA ALA A 560 9.15 -14.00 -5.73
C ALA A 560 8.21 -12.85 -6.10
N GLY A 561 8.80 -11.78 -6.61
CA GLY A 561 8.08 -10.59 -7.09
C GLY A 561 8.57 -9.30 -6.45
N CYS A 562 8.06 -8.18 -6.95
CA CYS A 562 8.26 -6.86 -6.35
C CYS A 562 6.97 -6.46 -5.63
N HIS A 563 7.05 -6.46 -4.30
CA HIS A 563 5.93 -6.26 -3.40
C HIS A 563 6.08 -4.91 -2.71
N THR A 564 4.96 -4.20 -2.55
CA THR A 564 4.97 -2.96 -1.76
C THR A 564 4.12 -3.10 -0.51
N TRP A 565 4.55 -2.41 0.54
CA TRP A 565 3.90 -2.47 1.83
C TRP A 565 3.76 -1.07 2.41
N ALA A 566 2.53 -0.68 2.69
CA ALA A 566 2.21 0.59 3.34
C ALA A 566 1.01 0.39 4.29
N GLY A 567 -0.03 1.25 4.21
CA GLY A 567 -1.28 1.05 4.92
C GLY A 567 -2.14 -0.12 4.40
N ASN A 568 -3.23 -0.41 5.12
CA ASN A 568 -4.14 -1.51 4.88
C ASN A 568 -5.14 -1.18 3.75
N TYR A 569 -4.66 -1.32 2.52
CA TYR A 569 -5.38 -0.95 1.29
C TYR A 569 -6.14 -2.10 0.62
N LYS A 570 -5.92 -3.36 1.01
CA LYS A 570 -6.53 -4.54 0.37
C LYS A 570 -7.67 -5.09 1.22
N ALA A 571 -8.84 -5.28 0.62
CA ALA A 571 -9.99 -5.93 1.27
C ALA A 571 -9.96 -7.44 0.97
N ALA A 572 -9.91 -8.29 1.98
CA ALA A 572 -10.07 -9.74 1.79
C ALA A 572 -11.55 -10.18 1.76
N LEU A 573 -12.45 -9.38 2.35
CA LEU A 573 -13.88 -9.68 2.47
C LEU A 573 -14.72 -8.69 1.65
N PHE A 574 -15.94 -9.09 1.28
CA PHE A 574 -16.85 -8.32 0.41
C PHE A 574 -16.37 -8.17 -1.04
N GLN A 575 -15.64 -9.14 -1.60
CA GLN A 575 -15.31 -9.12 -3.02
C GLN A 575 -16.55 -9.38 -3.89
N SER A 576 -16.60 -8.73 -5.05
CA SER A 576 -17.62 -9.01 -6.05
C SER A 576 -17.38 -10.39 -6.67
N ALA A 577 -18.43 -11.20 -6.76
CA ALA A 577 -18.37 -12.51 -7.38
C ALA A 577 -19.74 -12.88 -7.96
N PRO A 578 -19.84 -13.83 -8.90
CA PRO A 578 -21.12 -14.25 -9.46
C PRO A 578 -22.15 -14.69 -8.41
N TRP A 579 -21.71 -15.22 -7.26
CA TRP A 579 -22.60 -15.64 -6.17
C TRP A 579 -22.89 -14.56 -5.11
N SER A 580 -22.02 -13.57 -4.93
CA SER A 580 -22.17 -12.47 -3.95
C SER A 580 -22.72 -11.17 -4.57
N GLY A 581 -22.73 -11.07 -5.90
CA GLY A 581 -23.12 -9.87 -6.63
C GLY A 581 -22.01 -8.79 -6.62
N PRO A 582 -22.37 -7.50 -6.53
CA PRO A 582 -21.41 -6.38 -6.61
C PRO A 582 -20.48 -6.26 -5.39
N GLY A 583 -20.63 -7.12 -4.37
CA GLY A 583 -19.79 -7.14 -3.18
C GLY A 583 -19.77 -5.78 -2.47
N PHE A 584 -18.56 -5.30 -2.19
CA PHE A 584 -18.30 -4.04 -1.51
C PHE A 584 -18.94 -2.84 -2.22
N LYS A 585 -18.95 -2.85 -3.56
CA LYS A 585 -19.58 -1.79 -4.36
C LYS A 585 -21.09 -1.74 -4.15
N GLY A 586 -21.72 -2.89 -3.92
CA GLY A 586 -23.13 -2.99 -3.56
C GLY A 586 -23.47 -2.17 -2.32
N TRP A 587 -22.61 -2.23 -1.31
CA TRP A 587 -22.82 -1.50 -0.06
C TRP A 587 -22.61 0.01 -0.20
N VAL A 588 -21.52 0.45 -0.82
CA VAL A 588 -21.17 1.88 -0.86
C VAL A 588 -21.90 2.66 -1.96
N ALA A 589 -22.37 1.99 -3.00
CA ALA A 589 -23.01 2.59 -4.17
C ALA A 589 -24.41 2.02 -4.45
N GLU A 590 -25.07 1.45 -3.44
CA GLU A 590 -26.51 1.18 -3.52
C GLU A 590 -27.25 2.47 -3.93
N ASP A 591 -28.20 2.34 -4.86
CA ASP A 591 -29.06 3.43 -5.30
C ASP A 591 -29.88 3.95 -4.10
N PRO A 592 -29.62 5.17 -3.59
CA PRO A 592 -30.29 5.69 -2.42
C PRO A 592 -31.77 6.00 -2.69
N LEU A 593 -32.19 6.08 -3.95
CA LEU A 593 -33.56 6.35 -4.38
C LEU A 593 -34.37 5.06 -4.54
N LYS A 594 -33.68 3.91 -4.60
CA LYS A 594 -34.27 2.57 -4.73
C LYS A 594 -33.63 1.62 -3.71
N PRO A 595 -33.66 1.95 -2.40
CA PRO A 595 -32.98 1.15 -1.40
C PRO A 595 -33.63 -0.23 -1.27
N ASN A 596 -32.82 -1.25 -1.08
CA ASN A 596 -33.34 -2.57 -0.75
C ASN A 596 -33.70 -2.62 0.74
N LEU A 597 -35.00 -2.68 1.03
CA LEU A 597 -35.52 -2.71 2.41
C LEU A 597 -35.72 -4.14 2.94
N ASP A 598 -35.49 -5.18 2.13
CA ASP A 598 -35.58 -6.56 2.58
C ASP A 598 -34.27 -6.99 3.28
N PRO A 599 -34.27 -7.22 4.60
CA PRO A 599 -33.08 -7.65 5.32
C PRO A 599 -32.57 -9.05 4.90
N LYS A 600 -33.32 -9.78 4.07
CA LYS A 600 -32.96 -11.11 3.54
C LYS A 600 -32.58 -11.09 2.07
N ALA A 601 -32.58 -9.95 1.40
CA ALA A 601 -32.23 -9.86 -0.02
C ALA A 601 -30.81 -10.38 -0.30
N SER A 602 -30.63 -10.98 -1.47
CA SER A 602 -29.28 -11.33 -1.91
C SER A 602 -28.51 -10.06 -2.24
N GLY A 603 -27.19 -10.06 -2.01
CA GLY A 603 -26.32 -8.98 -2.51
C GLY A 603 -26.46 -8.77 -4.02
N LYS A 604 -26.83 -9.81 -4.77
CA LYS A 604 -27.13 -9.76 -6.22
C LYS A 604 -28.34 -8.90 -6.57
N ASP A 605 -29.27 -8.72 -5.64
CA ASP A 605 -30.50 -7.97 -5.84
C ASP A 605 -30.34 -6.48 -5.47
N VAL A 606 -29.15 -6.09 -5.00
CA VAL A 606 -28.82 -4.70 -4.66
C VAL A 606 -28.62 -3.92 -5.96
N VAL A 607 -29.49 -2.94 -6.20
CA VAL A 607 -29.37 -2.02 -7.32
C VAL A 607 -28.22 -1.05 -7.05
N VAL A 608 -27.19 -1.09 -7.90
CA VAL A 608 -26.01 -0.23 -7.76
C VAL A 608 -26.13 0.95 -8.70
N LYS A 609 -26.25 2.15 -8.12
CA LYS A 609 -26.16 3.42 -8.83
C LYS A 609 -25.32 4.39 -8.00
N GLY A 610 -24.08 4.61 -8.45
CA GLY A 610 -23.17 5.56 -7.82
C GLY A 610 -23.47 6.99 -8.26
N HIS A 611 -23.99 7.80 -7.35
CA HIS A 611 -24.19 9.25 -7.51
C HIS A 611 -22.97 10.05 -7.00
N ALA A 612 -22.24 9.51 -6.02
CA ALA A 612 -20.96 10.07 -5.60
C ALA A 612 -19.89 9.90 -6.69
N LYS A 613 -18.91 10.81 -6.75
CA LYS A 613 -17.83 10.77 -7.73
C LYS A 613 -16.48 10.86 -7.02
N ASP A 614 -15.55 10.00 -7.39
CA ASP A 614 -14.22 9.97 -6.77
C ASP A 614 -13.41 11.23 -7.11
N GLU A 615 -12.59 11.65 -6.17
CA GLU A 615 -11.75 12.84 -6.26
C GLU A 615 -10.43 12.62 -5.51
N GLU A 616 -9.33 13.05 -6.11
CA GLU A 616 -8.00 12.87 -5.56
C GLU A 616 -7.65 14.08 -4.66
N PRO A 617 -7.56 13.95 -3.33
CA PRO A 617 -7.24 15.08 -2.45
C PRO A 617 -5.86 15.69 -2.69
N ALA A 618 -4.93 15.08 -3.45
CA ALA A 618 -3.63 15.67 -3.77
C ALA A 618 -3.70 17.08 -4.41
N TYR A 619 -4.82 17.49 -5.03
CA TYR A 619 -4.96 18.88 -5.50
C TYR A 619 -4.93 19.91 -4.35
N TRP A 620 -5.14 19.49 -3.10
CA TRP A 620 -4.98 20.34 -1.92
C TRP A 620 -3.55 20.83 -1.72
N ASP A 621 -2.56 20.17 -2.31
CA ASP A 621 -1.18 20.70 -2.36
C ASP A 621 -1.11 22.04 -3.12
N HIS A 622 -2.19 22.41 -3.83
CA HIS A 622 -2.38 23.71 -4.49
C HIS A 622 -3.56 24.52 -3.90
N GLY A 623 -3.76 24.48 -2.58
CA GLY A 623 -4.64 25.42 -1.88
C GLY A 623 -6.13 25.29 -2.22
N ASP A 624 -6.61 24.05 -2.42
CA ASP A 624 -7.99 23.72 -2.82
C ASP A 624 -8.37 24.23 -4.23
N LYS A 625 -7.39 24.43 -5.13
CA LYS A 625 -7.62 24.86 -6.52
C LYS A 625 -6.96 23.94 -7.53
N ALA A 626 -7.47 23.94 -8.76
CA ALA A 626 -6.81 23.27 -9.88
C ALA A 626 -5.44 23.93 -10.16
N LEU A 627 -4.43 23.12 -10.50
CA LEU A 627 -3.11 23.60 -10.89
C LEU A 627 -3.18 24.15 -12.32
N ILE A 628 -3.35 25.46 -12.42
CA ILE A 628 -3.42 26.20 -13.68
C ILE A 628 -2.29 27.21 -13.71
N VAL A 629 -1.44 27.11 -14.71
CA VAL A 629 -0.23 27.94 -14.85
C VAL A 629 -0.23 28.61 -16.21
N GLU A 630 0.06 29.91 -16.24
CA GLU A 630 0.37 30.63 -17.47
C GLU A 630 1.81 30.31 -17.88
N THR A 631 1.97 29.67 -19.04
CA THR A 631 3.29 29.33 -19.58
C THR A 631 3.58 30.12 -20.85
N PRO A 632 4.84 30.47 -21.15
CA PRO A 632 5.18 31.16 -22.39
C PRO A 632 4.81 30.38 -23.66
N ARG A 633 4.82 29.04 -23.60
CA ARG A 633 4.55 28.17 -24.75
C ARG A 633 3.06 27.91 -24.97
N ASP A 634 2.34 27.58 -23.90
CA ASP A 634 0.97 27.06 -23.99
C ASP A 634 -0.09 28.06 -23.46
N GLY A 635 0.31 29.25 -22.99
CA GLY A 635 -0.57 30.18 -22.29
C GLY A 635 -1.16 29.53 -21.03
N ARG A 636 -2.47 29.70 -20.82
CA ARG A 636 -3.22 29.12 -19.70
C ARG A 636 -3.27 27.60 -19.79
N LYS A 637 -2.38 26.92 -19.07
CA LYS A 637 -2.30 25.46 -19.03
C LYS A 637 -2.88 24.90 -17.74
N ASN A 638 -3.88 24.03 -17.89
CA ASN A 638 -4.43 23.26 -16.78
C ASN A 638 -3.71 21.91 -16.65
N PHE A 639 -2.87 21.77 -15.62
CA PHE A 639 -2.12 20.54 -15.33
C PHE A 639 -2.92 19.51 -14.53
N THR A 640 -4.00 19.93 -13.85
CA THR A 640 -4.93 19.00 -13.20
C THR A 640 -5.69 18.16 -14.23
N GLY A 641 -5.91 18.69 -15.44
CA GLY A 641 -6.59 17.99 -16.52
C GLY A 641 -8.10 17.86 -16.31
N LYS A 642 -8.79 17.23 -17.26
CA LYS A 642 -10.27 17.17 -17.27
C LYS A 642 -10.84 15.96 -16.53
N THR A 643 -10.17 14.82 -16.60
CA THR A 643 -10.71 13.54 -16.09
C THR A 643 -10.79 13.49 -14.55
N HIS A 644 -9.94 14.24 -13.87
CA HIS A 644 -9.84 14.27 -12.41
C HIS A 644 -10.05 15.67 -11.82
N MET A 645 -10.77 16.55 -12.54
CA MET A 645 -11.04 17.92 -12.08
C MET A 645 -11.71 17.91 -10.69
N PRO A 646 -11.11 18.56 -9.67
CA PRO A 646 -11.74 18.71 -8.38
C PRO A 646 -12.88 19.72 -8.43
N THR A 647 -13.79 19.64 -7.48
CA THR A 647 -14.81 20.68 -7.25
C THR A 647 -14.42 21.54 -6.04
N PRO A 648 -14.97 22.75 -5.88
CA PRO A 648 -14.76 23.58 -4.69
C PRO A 648 -15.08 22.86 -3.38
N THR A 649 -14.38 23.15 -2.27
CA THR A 649 -14.64 22.50 -0.98
C THR A 649 -15.41 23.40 -0.01
N LYS A 650 -16.58 22.95 0.45
CA LYS A 650 -17.38 23.64 1.48
C LYS A 650 -17.68 22.79 2.71
N VAL A 651 -17.73 21.48 2.54
CA VAL A 651 -17.85 20.51 3.64
C VAL A 651 -16.73 19.50 3.54
N MET A 652 -16.08 19.21 4.66
CA MET A 652 -15.21 18.04 4.82
C MET A 652 -15.75 17.17 5.93
N TRP A 653 -16.03 15.91 5.62
CA TRP A 653 -16.43 14.90 6.59
C TRP A 653 -15.50 13.70 6.51
N PHE A 654 -14.81 13.42 7.61
CA PHE A 654 -13.93 12.26 7.71
C PHE A 654 -14.06 11.53 9.04
N ASN A 655 -13.78 10.22 9.03
CA ASN A 655 -13.85 9.35 10.20
C ASN A 655 -12.61 8.46 10.29
N ASN A 656 -11.93 8.46 11.45
CA ASN A 656 -10.72 7.65 11.66
C ASN A 656 -9.62 7.90 10.59
N VAL A 657 -9.46 9.17 10.21
CA VAL A 657 -8.48 9.68 9.24
C VAL A 657 -7.69 10.81 9.87
N ASN A 658 -6.40 10.92 9.52
CA ASN A 658 -5.63 12.12 9.73
C ASN A 658 -5.48 12.89 8.41
N ILE A 659 -6.34 13.90 8.18
CA ILE A 659 -6.28 14.72 6.96
C ILE A 659 -5.15 15.75 7.05
N ILE A 660 -4.96 16.31 8.24
CA ILE A 660 -4.09 17.48 8.45
C ILE A 660 -2.62 17.07 8.40
N ASN A 661 -2.18 16.05 9.15
CA ASN A 661 -0.75 15.70 9.15
C ASN A 661 -0.26 15.18 7.80
N ASN A 662 -1.18 14.71 6.95
CA ASN A 662 -0.85 14.22 5.62
C ASN A 662 -0.91 15.31 4.55
N ALA A 663 -1.50 16.47 4.85
CA ALA A 663 -1.48 17.61 3.95
C ALA A 663 -0.07 18.19 3.93
N LYS A 664 0.63 18.07 2.80
CA LYS A 664 1.99 18.59 2.65
C LYS A 664 2.07 20.12 2.82
N TRP A 665 0.91 20.79 2.77
CA TRP A 665 0.72 22.22 2.99
C TRP A 665 -0.02 22.57 4.31
N ALA A 666 -0.06 21.65 5.30
CA ALA A 666 -0.83 21.82 6.54
C ALA A 666 -0.60 23.14 7.30
N TYR A 667 0.55 23.77 7.13
CA TYR A 667 0.90 25.07 7.73
C TYR A 667 0.00 26.23 7.28
N GLY A 668 -0.70 26.12 6.15
CA GLY A 668 -1.70 27.11 5.74
C GLY A 668 -3.12 26.82 6.23
N LEU A 669 -3.39 25.59 6.70
CA LEU A 669 -4.69 25.12 7.19
C LEU A 669 -4.82 25.21 8.72
N ILE A 670 -3.71 25.15 9.44
CA ILE A 670 -3.62 25.39 10.89
C ILE A 670 -2.70 26.59 11.09
N LYS A 671 -3.22 27.64 11.74
CA LYS A 671 -2.42 28.75 12.27
C LYS A 671 -2.08 28.52 13.73
#